data_AF-Q2PCA5-F1
#
_entry.id   AF-Q2PCA5-F1
#
_cell.length_a   1.000
_cell.length_b   1.000
_cell.length_c   1.000
_cell.angle_alpha   90.00
_cell.angle_beta   90.00
_cell.angle_gamma   90.00
#
_symmetry.space_group_name_H-M   'P 1'
#
loop_
_entity.id
_entity.type
_entity.pdbx_description
1 polymer ?
#
loop_
_entity_poly.entity_id
_entity_poly.type
_entity_poly.pdbx_seq_one_letter_code
_entity_poly.pdbx_strand_id
1 'polypeptide(L)'
;NLAVFDIIMETKYGTTYNAYLIKTPEGAVLVETVKETFFDEYIEKVKSVIGDIHKIKYLITNHTEPDHSGSIKKMIELIPDLTVVGSKTALTYLEDIVNIPFKGHSAEDLKVLKFGGKSFEFISCPFLHWPDSMYTWVPEEKTLFTCDSFGAHYSPKKSILMSQLPPEEEEGYQDALLYYYTAIFGPFKEYVIKGTDKILNLDIKLVGLGHGPVLDARIKETIDTYRKWSAPLPTHEGKEVVMVYASAYGYTTEMAEEIKAGILAKIPDAKIKMFNVNIQNYGGLKGEIMNAIATADGVLLGTNTINGDAVPPVWDVALSMNPIVHGGKIVTAFGSYGWSGEGVDNIIARFDQIRCKVIDGCKIKFRMSKKEHGKVNEFGQQFGEALITGKVPERAVPGKVVGAKDWSELNPTGAVVLWRCVICGEIYAGVTPPLQCPACGVGQDLFELYEAEQVTHKSTEPLNYVIVGSGAAAVASIEAIRARNAVAKITMISREKVMPYYRPIIVDALNAEIAPDKYFLKNEEWYKENKIEIKLDTSVTAIDTKAKKVKLCRGDELAYDKLILATGSRPFIPPIGHEGLSGVIVIRTSADVDQLKAACQTAKKAVVIGGGVLGLENASAIKEKGVAVTVVECMPRLMARQLDTEASAVLLEEVKKFGVDVRLGMTVSIKGDGKHVTGVQVGEEFIPADFVVVNAGVRAESEVAAAAGIKCGRGIIVNNKMETNVPDVYAAGDCAFLDNMNQGLWAPALAMGKVAGANACGDNKTFAFAIEPVSMIAMGTDLFACGNPPESAQGYNVVSQKDDKEGSAIKLYFKDNRLVYAAGFRIQKISGSLLKGVREGRSLERIMAEIF
;
A
#
# COMPACT_ATOMS: atom_id res chain seq x y z
N ASN A 1 -13.63 40.31 17.83
CA ASN A 1 -12.48 39.56 18.37
C ASN A 1 -12.38 38.25 17.64
N LEU A 2 -11.26 38.01 16.97
CA LEU A 2 -10.90 36.67 16.51
C LEU A 2 -10.85 35.79 17.76
N ALA A 3 -11.60 34.69 17.80
CA ALA A 3 -11.56 33.74 18.93
C ALA A 3 -10.52 32.65 18.71
N VAL A 4 -10.23 32.34 17.44
CA VAL A 4 -9.28 31.31 17.02
C VAL A 4 -8.45 31.84 15.85
N PHE A 5 -7.12 31.80 15.99
CA PHE A 5 -6.13 32.07 14.96
C PHE A 5 -5.73 30.76 14.27
N ASP A 6 -5.68 30.77 12.93
CA ASP A 6 -5.38 29.64 12.06
C ASP A 6 -5.99 28.30 12.49
N ILE A 7 -7.26 28.34 12.91
CA ILE A 7 -8.08 27.20 13.36
C ILE A 7 -7.53 26.38 14.54
N ILE A 8 -6.31 26.66 15.03
CA ILE A 8 -5.62 25.84 16.05
C ILE A 8 -5.15 26.61 17.30
N MET A 9 -5.10 27.95 17.25
CA MET A 9 -4.65 28.77 18.40
C MET A 9 -5.78 29.60 18.96
N GLU A 10 -6.04 29.48 20.26
CA GLU A 10 -7.01 30.35 20.93
C GLU A 10 -6.40 31.72 21.19
N THR A 11 -7.06 32.78 20.72
CA THR A 11 -6.63 34.17 20.96
C THR A 11 -7.41 34.79 22.10
N LYS A 12 -7.19 34.26 23.32
CA LYS A 12 -7.88 34.64 24.57
C LYS A 12 -7.94 36.15 24.82
N TYR A 13 -6.90 36.88 24.42
CA TYR A 13 -6.76 38.33 24.60
C TYR A 13 -6.95 39.14 23.30
N GLY A 14 -7.48 38.52 22.25
CA GLY A 14 -7.55 39.09 20.90
C GLY A 14 -6.18 39.13 20.20
N THR A 15 -6.10 39.81 19.06
CA THR A 15 -4.85 40.00 18.31
C THR A 15 -4.89 41.34 17.56
N THR A 16 -3.74 41.82 17.10
CA THR A 16 -3.61 42.98 16.22
C THR A 16 -2.84 42.59 14.96
N TYR A 17 -3.05 43.30 13.86
CA TYR A 17 -2.21 43.21 12.65
C TYR A 17 -1.57 44.57 12.45
N ASN A 18 -0.26 44.63 12.64
CA ASN A 18 0.48 45.88 12.68
C ASN A 18 1.19 46.07 11.34
N ALA A 19 0.96 47.21 10.70
CA ALA A 19 1.67 47.65 9.51
C ALA A 19 2.22 49.07 9.74
N TYR A 20 3.35 49.37 9.11
CA TYR A 20 4.13 50.59 9.40
C TYR A 20 4.33 51.41 8.14
N LEU A 21 4.16 52.74 8.27
CA LEU A 21 4.34 53.69 7.18
C LEU A 21 5.47 54.66 7.52
N ILE A 22 6.54 54.63 6.73
CA ILE A 22 7.72 55.47 6.91
C ILE A 22 7.69 56.56 5.85
N LYS A 23 7.49 57.81 6.30
CA LYS A 23 7.50 58.99 5.45
C LYS A 23 8.92 59.46 5.20
N THR A 24 9.20 59.82 3.96
CA THR A 24 10.47 60.38 3.52
C THR A 24 10.22 61.64 2.68
N PRO A 25 11.23 62.50 2.45
CA PRO A 25 11.11 63.63 1.54
C PRO A 25 10.76 63.23 0.09
N GLU A 26 11.08 62.00 -0.33
CA GLU A 26 10.89 61.51 -1.71
C GLU A 26 9.60 60.68 -1.90
N GLY A 27 8.88 60.39 -0.83
CA GLY A 27 7.69 59.54 -0.84
C GLY A 27 7.53 58.75 0.45
N ALA A 28 6.97 57.53 0.37
CA ALA A 28 6.79 56.67 1.54
C ALA A 28 7.15 55.21 1.26
N VAL A 29 7.49 54.50 2.34
CA VAL A 29 7.71 53.05 2.37
C VAL A 29 6.73 52.43 3.35
N LEU A 30 6.05 51.37 2.92
CA LEU A 30 5.25 50.51 3.78
C LEU A 30 6.09 49.32 4.25
N VAL A 31 5.90 48.90 5.50
CA VAL A 31 6.41 47.64 6.04
C VAL A 31 5.22 46.84 6.56
N GLU A 32 5.05 45.65 5.99
CA GLU A 32 3.88 44.78 6.09
C GLU A 32 2.57 45.37 5.55
N THR A 33 1.58 44.50 5.43
CA THR A 33 0.18 44.90 5.29
C THR A 33 -0.64 44.26 6.42
N VAL A 34 -1.95 44.14 6.24
CA VAL A 34 -2.83 43.49 7.21
C VAL A 34 -3.62 42.39 6.53
N LYS A 35 -4.26 41.55 7.34
CA LYS A 35 -5.23 40.56 6.87
C LYS A 35 -6.26 41.21 5.95
N GLU A 36 -6.55 40.55 4.82
CA GLU A 36 -7.33 41.11 3.71
C GLU A 36 -8.68 41.71 4.14
N THR A 37 -9.33 41.12 5.15
CA THR A 37 -10.62 41.60 5.68
C THR A 37 -10.57 43.00 6.31
N PHE A 38 -9.38 43.49 6.65
CA PHE A 38 -9.16 44.83 7.22
C PHE A 38 -8.57 45.82 6.21
N PHE A 39 -8.45 45.44 4.93
CA PHE A 39 -7.82 46.27 3.90
C PHE A 39 -8.42 47.68 3.80
N ASP A 40 -9.75 47.79 3.79
CA ASP A 40 -10.42 49.09 3.61
C ASP A 40 -10.15 50.04 4.78
N GLU A 41 -10.17 49.54 6.02
CA GLU A 41 -9.82 50.36 7.20
C GLU A 41 -8.33 50.74 7.19
N TYR A 42 -7.47 49.78 6.83
CA TYR A 42 -6.03 49.99 6.72
C TYR A 42 -5.70 51.08 5.70
N ILE A 43 -6.24 51.01 4.49
CA ILE A 43 -5.91 51.95 3.42
C ILE A 43 -6.41 53.36 3.72
N GLU A 44 -7.57 53.50 4.35
CA GLU A 44 -8.09 54.80 4.79
C GLU A 44 -7.20 55.42 5.87
N LYS A 45 -6.69 54.64 6.82
CA LYS A 45 -5.70 55.12 7.79
C LYS A 45 -4.41 55.56 7.12
N VAL A 46 -3.89 54.80 6.15
CA VAL A 46 -2.69 55.20 5.40
C VAL A 46 -2.93 56.52 4.66
N LYS A 47 -4.05 56.66 3.93
CA LYS A 47 -4.43 57.91 3.26
C LYS A 47 -4.53 59.08 4.22
N SER A 48 -5.06 58.88 5.43
CA SER A 48 -5.16 59.95 6.43
C SER A 48 -3.80 60.53 6.85
N VAL A 49 -2.71 59.76 6.71
CA VAL A 49 -1.35 60.16 7.13
C VAL A 49 -0.55 60.80 6.00
N ILE A 50 -0.67 60.30 4.76
CA ILE A 50 0.13 60.78 3.60
C ILE A 50 -0.68 61.54 2.53
N GLY A 51 -1.99 61.55 2.67
CA GLY A 51 -2.95 62.13 1.73
C GLY A 51 -3.09 61.29 0.45
N ASP A 52 -2.03 61.28 -0.35
CA ASP A 52 -1.97 60.57 -1.63
C ASP A 52 -1.21 59.24 -1.50
N ILE A 53 -1.91 58.15 -1.79
CA ILE A 53 -1.40 56.79 -1.67
C ILE A 53 -0.31 56.48 -2.71
N HIS A 54 -0.31 57.16 -3.86
CA HIS A 54 0.68 56.93 -4.93
C HIS A 54 2.08 57.47 -4.60
N LYS A 55 2.23 58.14 -3.44
CA LYS A 55 3.53 58.49 -2.85
C LYS A 55 4.26 57.27 -2.28
N ILE A 56 3.58 56.15 -2.04
CA ILE A 56 4.22 54.91 -1.61
C ILE A 56 4.97 54.32 -2.80
N LYS A 57 6.28 54.12 -2.64
CA LYS A 57 7.14 53.56 -3.70
C LYS A 57 7.55 52.12 -3.42
N TYR A 58 7.71 51.78 -2.16
CA TYR A 58 8.13 50.44 -1.74
C TYR A 58 7.18 49.88 -0.68
N LEU A 59 6.91 48.59 -0.81
CA LEU A 59 6.25 47.77 0.21
C LEU A 59 7.22 46.66 0.60
N ILE A 60 7.69 46.69 1.84
CA ILE A 60 8.57 45.67 2.41
C ILE A 60 7.69 44.62 3.10
N THR A 61 7.88 43.35 2.75
CA THR A 61 7.21 42.19 3.36
C THR A 61 8.26 41.28 3.96
N ASN A 62 8.35 41.31 5.29
CA ASN A 62 9.28 40.48 6.06
C ASN A 62 8.81 39.03 6.14
N HIS A 63 7.51 38.80 5.93
CA HIS A 63 6.88 37.50 6.00
C HIS A 63 5.58 37.45 5.19
N THR A 64 5.30 36.31 4.55
CA THR A 64 4.20 36.14 3.61
C THR A 64 2.97 35.42 4.17
N GLU A 65 2.90 35.13 5.46
CA GLU A 65 1.67 34.54 6.03
C GLU A 65 0.46 35.47 5.79
N PRO A 66 -0.72 34.93 5.42
CA PRO A 66 -1.82 35.74 4.86
C PRO A 66 -2.40 36.82 5.77
N ASP A 67 -2.11 36.77 7.06
CA ASP A 67 -2.52 37.76 8.04
C ASP A 67 -1.64 39.03 8.03
N HIS A 68 -0.44 38.96 7.45
CA HIS A 68 0.43 40.11 7.13
C HIS A 68 0.44 40.44 5.65
N SER A 69 0.37 39.42 4.78
CA SER A 69 0.50 39.56 3.33
C SER A 69 -0.82 39.61 2.56
N GLY A 70 -1.95 39.32 3.22
CA GLY A 70 -3.23 39.13 2.54
C GLY A 70 -3.74 40.35 1.78
N SER A 71 -3.27 41.55 2.14
CA SER A 71 -3.63 42.79 1.46
C SER A 71 -2.67 43.20 0.33
N ILE A 72 -1.56 42.49 0.13
CA ILE A 72 -0.52 42.88 -0.86
C ILE A 72 -1.08 42.93 -2.27
N LYS A 73 -1.93 41.96 -2.66
CA LYS A 73 -2.60 41.96 -3.97
C LYS A 73 -3.36 43.26 -4.22
N LYS A 74 -4.20 43.66 -3.27
CA LYS A 74 -5.00 44.89 -3.37
C LYS A 74 -4.12 46.15 -3.39
N MET A 75 -2.99 46.13 -2.69
CA MET A 75 -2.00 47.21 -2.76
C MET A 75 -1.37 47.35 -4.15
N ILE A 76 -1.02 46.23 -4.78
CA ILE A 76 -0.46 46.21 -6.15
C ILE A 76 -1.49 46.72 -7.16
N GLU A 77 -2.75 46.29 -7.04
CA GLU A 77 -3.84 46.75 -7.91
C GLU A 77 -4.10 48.26 -7.74
N LEU A 78 -4.04 48.77 -6.51
CA LEU A 78 -4.25 50.19 -6.20
C LEU A 78 -3.07 51.08 -6.60
N ILE A 79 -1.84 50.54 -6.57
CA ILE A 79 -0.60 51.26 -6.88
C ILE A 79 0.20 50.42 -7.89
N PRO A 80 -0.11 50.50 -9.20
CA PRO A 80 0.52 49.64 -10.21
C PRO A 80 2.05 49.76 -10.32
N ASP A 81 2.61 50.89 -9.87
CA ASP A 81 4.07 51.13 -9.86
C ASP A 81 4.76 50.73 -8.55
N LEU A 82 4.03 50.12 -7.60
CA LEU A 82 4.57 49.68 -6.32
C LEU A 82 5.64 48.60 -6.53
N THR A 83 6.79 48.78 -5.87
CA THR A 83 7.82 47.75 -5.81
C THR A 83 7.71 46.99 -4.49
N VAL A 84 7.50 45.67 -4.56
CA VAL A 84 7.44 44.80 -3.38
C VAL A 84 8.85 44.26 -3.11
N VAL A 85 9.30 44.38 -1.87
CA VAL A 85 10.63 43.96 -1.42
C VAL A 85 10.47 42.89 -0.34
N GLY A 86 11.04 41.71 -0.58
CA GLY A 86 11.00 40.57 0.34
C GLY A 86 12.21 39.67 0.11
N SER A 87 12.39 38.63 0.92
CA SER A 87 13.39 37.59 0.63
C SER A 87 13.09 36.91 -0.72
N LYS A 88 14.08 36.26 -1.33
CA LYS A 88 13.84 35.49 -2.57
C LYS A 88 12.70 34.47 -2.40
N THR A 89 12.71 33.79 -1.26
CA THR A 89 11.65 32.84 -0.88
C THR A 89 10.29 33.53 -0.73
N ALA A 90 10.23 34.69 -0.07
CA ALA A 90 9.00 35.47 0.08
C ALA A 90 8.42 35.88 -1.27
N LEU A 91 9.25 36.34 -2.21
CA LEU A 91 8.78 36.74 -3.53
C LEU A 91 8.20 35.56 -4.32
N THR A 92 8.83 34.39 -4.24
CA THR A 92 8.26 33.15 -4.82
C THR A 92 6.92 32.79 -4.18
N TYR A 93 6.82 32.83 -2.85
CA TYR A 93 5.53 32.56 -2.18
C TYR A 93 4.45 33.58 -2.58
N LEU A 94 4.83 34.85 -2.76
CA LEU A 94 3.90 35.90 -3.16
C LEU A 94 3.40 35.72 -4.59
N GLU A 95 4.16 35.13 -5.51
CA GLU A 95 3.65 34.79 -6.84
C GLU A 95 2.43 33.85 -6.72
N ASP A 96 2.53 32.83 -5.86
CA ASP A 96 1.46 31.86 -5.60
C ASP A 96 0.31 32.43 -4.75
N ILE A 97 0.58 33.37 -3.84
CA ILE A 97 -0.45 34.01 -3.00
C ILE A 97 -1.24 35.05 -3.80
N VAL A 98 -0.54 35.93 -4.52
CA VAL A 98 -1.12 37.11 -5.18
C VAL A 98 -1.71 36.76 -6.55
N ASN A 99 -1.12 35.81 -7.28
CA ASN A 99 -1.59 35.32 -8.59
C ASN A 99 -1.76 36.40 -9.67
N ILE A 100 -1.02 37.50 -9.58
CA ILE A 100 -0.92 38.55 -10.62
C ILE A 100 0.55 39.00 -10.75
N PRO A 101 0.99 39.47 -11.93
CA PRO A 101 2.33 40.03 -12.08
C PRO A 101 2.53 41.26 -11.18
N PHE A 102 3.68 41.36 -10.53
CA PHE A 102 4.06 42.52 -9.72
C PHE A 102 5.57 42.81 -9.83
N LYS A 103 5.97 44.03 -9.46
CA LYS A 103 7.40 44.41 -9.44
C LYS A 103 8.02 43.95 -8.14
N GLY A 104 8.53 42.72 -8.12
CA GLY A 104 9.28 42.16 -6.98
C GLY A 104 10.78 42.49 -7.04
N HIS A 105 11.40 42.80 -5.90
CA HIS A 105 12.85 42.99 -5.81
C HIS A 105 13.39 42.32 -4.54
N SER A 106 14.30 41.35 -4.70
CA SER A 106 14.77 40.57 -3.55
C SER A 106 15.65 41.39 -2.60
N ALA A 107 15.43 41.21 -1.31
CA ALA A 107 16.23 41.80 -0.24
C ALA A 107 17.71 41.39 -0.33
N GLU A 108 17.99 40.14 -0.73
CA GLU A 108 19.34 39.60 -0.87
C GLU A 108 20.13 40.28 -1.99
N ASP A 109 19.47 40.58 -3.12
CA ASP A 109 20.12 41.25 -4.24
C ASP A 109 20.32 42.75 -3.92
N LEU A 110 19.34 43.38 -3.26
CA LEU A 110 19.42 44.77 -2.84
C LEU A 110 20.49 45.01 -1.77
N LYS A 111 20.63 44.07 -0.82
CA LYS A 111 21.39 44.16 0.44
C LYS A 111 20.91 45.29 1.37
N VAL A 112 20.82 46.51 0.85
CA VAL A 112 20.28 47.70 1.52
C VAL A 112 19.46 48.49 0.50
N LEU A 113 18.20 48.78 0.82
CA LEU A 113 17.40 49.73 0.07
C LEU A 113 17.63 51.14 0.63
N LYS A 114 18.04 52.09 -0.21
CA LYS A 114 18.19 53.51 0.16
C LYS A 114 17.09 54.33 -0.50
N PHE A 115 16.31 55.06 0.28
CA PHE A 115 15.20 55.87 -0.23
C PHE A 115 14.91 57.06 0.68
N GLY A 116 14.85 58.27 0.09
CA GLY A 116 14.48 59.50 0.82
C GLY A 116 15.29 59.75 2.10
N GLY A 117 16.60 59.48 2.06
CA GLY A 117 17.51 59.67 3.19
C GLY A 117 17.42 58.60 4.30
N LYS A 118 16.75 57.48 4.05
CA LYS A 118 16.68 56.31 4.94
C LYS A 118 17.34 55.09 4.32
N SER A 119 17.92 54.25 5.16
CA SER A 119 18.50 52.97 4.79
C SER A 119 17.66 51.84 5.38
N PHE A 120 17.26 50.88 4.56
CA PHE A 120 16.53 49.68 4.97
C PHE A 120 17.44 48.49 4.75
N GLU A 121 18.01 47.99 5.85
CA GLU A 121 18.93 46.85 5.86
C GLU A 121 18.17 45.56 6.15
N PHE A 122 18.36 44.54 5.32
CA PHE A 122 17.60 43.30 5.42
C PHE A 122 18.42 42.20 6.11
N ILE A 123 17.87 41.59 7.14
CA ILE A 123 18.51 40.55 7.94
C ILE A 123 17.76 39.24 7.71
N SER A 124 18.37 38.30 6.99
CA SER A 124 17.77 37.00 6.71
C SER A 124 17.55 36.20 8.00
N CYS A 125 16.31 35.75 8.24
CA CYS A 125 15.89 35.05 9.46
C CYS A 125 14.99 33.84 9.13
N PRO A 126 15.42 32.91 8.25
CA PRO A 126 14.58 31.80 7.84
C PRO A 126 14.21 30.91 9.02
N PHE A 127 13.01 30.34 8.96
CA PHE A 127 12.37 29.53 10.01
C PHE A 127 12.03 30.30 11.29
N LEU A 128 11.83 31.63 11.19
CA LEU A 128 11.29 32.48 12.26
C LEU A 128 9.98 33.18 11.86
N HIS A 129 8.92 32.44 11.53
CA HIS A 129 8.73 30.98 11.67
C HIS A 129 8.66 30.20 10.35
N TRP A 130 8.60 30.89 9.20
CA TRP A 130 8.61 30.27 7.87
C TRP A 130 9.97 30.42 7.17
N PRO A 131 10.24 29.65 6.10
CA PRO A 131 11.49 29.74 5.35
C PRO A 131 11.77 31.12 4.71
N ASP A 132 10.74 31.96 4.58
CA ASP A 132 10.81 33.28 3.94
C ASP A 132 11.15 34.43 4.90
N SER A 133 11.04 34.20 6.22
CA SER A 133 11.10 35.25 7.23
C SER A 133 12.42 36.03 7.21
N MET A 134 12.34 37.36 7.35
CA MET A 134 13.47 38.27 7.49
C MET A 134 13.15 39.39 8.49
N TYR A 135 14.15 40.16 8.90
CA TYR A 135 13.94 41.42 9.62
C TYR A 135 14.38 42.60 8.74
N THR A 136 13.80 43.77 8.99
CA THR A 136 14.19 45.03 8.35
C THR A 136 14.68 46.02 9.40
N TRP A 137 15.94 46.43 9.30
CA TRP A 137 16.57 47.41 10.19
C TRP A 137 16.67 48.78 9.52
N VAL A 138 16.28 49.83 10.24
CA VAL A 138 16.36 51.23 9.79
C VAL A 138 17.27 52.00 10.76
N PRO A 139 18.59 52.12 10.47
CA PRO A 139 19.57 52.71 11.37
C PRO A 139 19.24 54.15 11.77
N GLU A 140 18.75 54.97 10.82
CA GLU A 140 18.49 56.39 11.06
C GLU A 140 17.30 56.61 12.01
N GLU A 141 16.39 55.63 12.12
CA GLU A 141 15.26 55.65 13.05
C GLU A 141 15.50 54.77 14.27
N LYS A 142 16.63 54.06 14.33
CA LYS A 142 16.94 53.05 15.34
C LYS A 142 15.80 52.04 15.54
N THR A 143 15.16 51.66 14.44
CA THR A 143 13.91 50.87 14.44
C THR A 143 14.10 49.56 13.69
N LEU A 144 13.72 48.46 14.33
CA LEU A 144 13.76 47.10 13.77
C LEU A 144 12.35 46.58 13.51
N PHE A 145 12.07 46.05 12.34
CA PHE A 145 10.80 45.38 12.01
C PHE A 145 11.02 43.88 11.96
N THR A 146 10.27 43.13 12.78
CA THR A 146 10.52 41.70 13.00
C THR A 146 9.33 40.81 12.65
N CYS A 147 8.21 41.42 12.22
CA CYS A 147 6.95 40.72 11.99
C CYS A 147 6.60 39.85 13.22
N ASP A 148 6.49 38.54 13.09
CA ASP A 148 6.08 37.65 14.18
C ASP A 148 7.06 37.56 15.34
N SER A 149 8.37 37.69 15.09
CA SER A 149 9.35 37.52 16.17
C SER A 149 9.15 38.58 17.26
N PHE A 150 9.09 38.13 18.52
CA PHE A 150 8.79 38.94 19.72
C PHE A 150 7.32 39.40 19.84
N GLY A 151 6.46 38.96 18.92
CA GLY A 151 5.02 39.19 18.90
C GLY A 151 4.25 38.49 20.03
N ALA A 152 2.97 38.87 20.14
CA ALA A 152 1.97 38.15 20.91
C ALA A 152 0.58 38.40 20.33
N HIS A 153 -0.29 37.39 20.33
CA HIS A 153 -1.72 37.60 20.11
C HIS A 153 -2.34 38.27 21.34
N TYR A 154 -2.21 39.58 21.38
CA TYR A 154 -2.70 40.44 22.44
C TYR A 154 -3.20 41.75 21.84
N SER A 155 -4.41 42.19 22.19
CA SER A 155 -4.95 43.47 21.76
C SER A 155 -4.93 44.48 22.92
N PRO A 156 -3.94 45.39 23.00
CA PRO A 156 -3.88 46.40 24.06
C PRO A 156 -5.12 47.30 24.07
N LYS A 157 -5.65 47.63 25.25
CA LYS A 157 -6.90 48.43 25.33
C LYS A 157 -6.70 49.94 25.26
N LYS A 158 -5.54 50.44 25.68
CA LYS A 158 -5.30 51.89 25.87
C LYS A 158 -4.25 52.48 24.92
N SER A 159 -3.19 51.74 24.63
CA SER A 159 -2.06 52.22 23.82
C SER A 159 -1.45 51.10 23.00
N ILE A 160 -0.92 51.45 21.83
CA ILE A 160 -0.16 50.52 20.99
C ILE A 160 1.29 50.33 21.49
N LEU A 161 1.76 51.13 22.45
CA LEU A 161 3.13 51.11 22.93
C LEU A 161 3.29 50.25 24.18
N MET A 162 4.35 49.46 24.22
CA MET A 162 4.69 48.59 25.36
C MET A 162 4.99 49.37 26.64
N SER A 163 5.62 50.54 26.54
CA SER A 163 5.90 51.42 27.69
C SER A 163 4.63 51.93 28.40
N GLN A 164 3.48 51.84 27.73
CA GLN A 164 2.19 52.31 28.23
C GLN A 164 1.22 51.16 28.53
N LEU A 165 1.72 49.91 28.56
CA LEU A 165 0.92 48.76 28.96
C LEU A 165 0.52 48.93 30.44
N PRO A 166 -0.79 48.95 30.76
CA PRO A 166 -1.23 49.13 32.14
C PRO A 166 -0.81 47.96 33.04
N PRO A 167 -0.47 48.18 34.33
CA PRO A 167 -0.09 47.09 35.23
C PRO A 167 -1.14 45.98 35.34
N GLU A 168 -2.43 46.32 35.21
CA GLU A 168 -3.53 45.35 35.21
C GLU A 168 -3.57 44.44 33.96
N GLU A 169 -2.88 44.81 32.89
CA GLU A 169 -2.81 44.08 31.62
C GLU A 169 -1.56 43.18 31.50
N GLU A 170 -0.57 43.37 32.39
CA GLU A 170 0.74 42.71 32.36
C GLU A 170 0.64 41.18 32.41
N GLU A 171 -0.14 40.62 33.35
CA GLU A 171 -0.27 39.17 33.49
C GLU A 171 -0.83 38.52 32.23
N GLY A 172 -1.86 39.15 31.64
CA GLY A 172 -2.46 38.67 30.40
C GLY A 172 -1.52 38.79 29.20
N TYR A 173 -0.69 39.84 29.14
CA TYR A 173 0.32 39.98 28.10
C TYR A 173 1.41 38.90 28.22
N GLN A 174 1.90 38.62 29.43
CA GLN A 174 2.88 37.56 29.65
C GLN A 174 2.32 36.16 29.32
N ASP A 175 1.06 35.89 29.66
CA ASP A 175 0.34 34.67 29.25
C ASP A 175 0.29 34.55 27.72
N ALA A 176 -0.11 35.61 27.03
CA ALA A 176 -0.16 35.67 25.57
C ALA A 176 1.21 35.51 24.91
N LEU A 177 2.24 36.16 25.46
CA LEU A 177 3.62 36.11 24.95
C LEU A 177 4.21 34.71 25.06
N LEU A 178 4.03 34.06 26.21
CA LEU A 178 4.49 32.69 26.43
C LEU A 178 3.74 31.69 25.53
N TYR A 179 2.42 31.84 25.41
CA TYR A 179 1.60 30.99 24.57
C TYR A 179 1.99 31.12 23.09
N TYR A 180 2.13 32.35 22.60
CA TYR A 180 2.54 32.67 21.24
C TYR A 180 3.93 32.09 20.93
N TYR A 181 4.90 32.29 21.82
CA TYR A 181 6.22 31.66 21.69
C TYR A 181 6.13 30.14 21.65
N THR A 182 5.40 29.52 22.58
CA THR A 182 5.36 28.06 22.72
C THR A 182 4.74 27.40 21.49
N ALA A 183 3.69 28.01 20.93
CA ALA A 183 2.98 27.50 19.77
C ALA A 183 3.77 27.68 18.47
N ILE A 184 4.41 28.84 18.28
CA ILE A 184 4.98 29.24 16.99
C ILE A 184 6.50 29.03 16.96
N PHE A 185 7.21 29.56 17.95
CA PHE A 185 8.68 29.58 17.99
C PHE A 185 9.29 28.40 18.77
N GLY A 186 8.50 27.72 19.60
CA GLY A 186 8.91 26.56 20.39
C GLY A 186 9.62 25.46 19.60
N PRO A 187 9.22 25.15 18.34
CA PRO A 187 9.95 24.22 17.47
C PRO A 187 11.27 24.79 16.90
N PHE A 188 11.43 26.11 16.81
CA PHE A 188 12.52 26.77 16.09
C PHE A 188 13.58 27.40 17.00
N LYS A 189 13.75 26.89 18.23
CA LYS A 189 14.64 27.45 19.28
C LYS A 189 16.04 27.80 18.79
N GLU A 190 16.68 26.91 18.02
CA GLU A 190 18.02 27.16 17.48
C GLU A 190 18.04 28.36 16.51
N TYR A 191 17.01 28.48 15.68
CA TYR A 191 16.85 29.62 14.78
C TYR A 191 16.58 30.91 15.56
N VAL A 192 15.85 30.86 16.68
CA VAL A 192 15.61 32.04 17.54
C VAL A 192 16.94 32.55 18.11
N ILE A 193 17.82 31.66 18.58
CA ILE A 193 19.16 32.04 19.03
C ILE A 193 19.97 32.67 17.89
N LYS A 194 20.04 32.01 16.72
CA LYS A 194 20.78 32.52 15.56
C LYS A 194 20.23 33.86 15.03
N GLY A 195 18.91 34.04 15.04
CA GLY A 195 18.23 35.26 14.61
C GLY A 195 18.50 36.41 15.59
N THR A 196 18.38 36.14 16.89
CA THR A 196 18.69 37.14 17.93
C THR A 196 20.16 37.53 17.95
N ASP A 197 21.10 36.60 17.72
CA ASP A 197 22.54 36.90 17.65
C ASP A 197 22.87 37.96 16.57
N LYS A 198 22.12 37.99 15.46
CA LYS A 198 22.32 38.96 14.36
C LYS A 198 21.95 40.39 14.76
N ILE A 199 21.12 40.57 15.78
CA ILE A 199 20.59 41.88 16.17
C ILE A 199 21.14 42.41 17.52
N LEU A 200 21.95 41.63 18.24
CA LEU A 200 22.46 42.01 19.58
C LEU A 200 23.29 43.31 19.59
N ASN A 201 23.99 43.60 18.50
CA ASN A 201 24.88 44.76 18.40
C ASN A 201 24.18 46.01 17.82
N LEU A 202 22.90 45.93 17.49
CA LEU A 202 22.14 47.06 16.97
C LEU A 202 21.68 47.96 18.12
N ASP A 203 21.78 49.27 17.93
CA ASP A 203 21.27 50.27 18.88
C ASP A 203 19.76 50.48 18.66
N ILE A 204 18.97 49.48 19.06
CA ILE A 204 17.52 49.42 18.83
C ILE A 204 16.78 50.25 19.89
N LYS A 205 15.95 51.19 19.43
CA LYS A 205 15.04 51.98 20.28
C LYS A 205 13.57 51.62 20.11
N LEU A 206 13.21 50.98 19.00
CA LEU A 206 11.85 50.56 18.70
C LEU A 206 11.88 49.23 17.94
N VAL A 207 11.00 48.29 18.30
CA VAL A 207 10.72 47.09 17.50
C VAL A 207 9.28 47.12 17.00
N GLY A 208 9.13 47.19 15.68
CA GLY A 208 7.85 47.03 14.99
C GLY A 208 7.52 45.55 14.80
N LEU A 209 6.55 45.06 15.57
CA LEU A 209 6.05 43.69 15.55
C LEU A 209 4.84 43.57 14.63
N GLY A 210 4.57 42.40 14.06
CA GLY A 210 3.35 42.11 13.29
C GLY A 210 2.10 41.96 14.18
N HIS A 211 2.29 41.54 15.43
CA HIS A 211 1.22 41.35 16.42
C HIS A 211 1.57 41.92 17.78
N GLY A 212 0.56 42.45 18.48
CA GLY A 212 0.68 42.93 19.84
C GLY A 212 1.18 44.38 19.94
N PRO A 213 1.54 44.84 21.15
CA PRO A 213 2.06 46.19 21.37
C PRO A 213 3.46 46.36 20.73
N VAL A 214 3.69 47.51 20.11
CA VAL A 214 5.00 47.94 19.59
C VAL A 214 6.00 48.07 20.75
N LEU A 215 7.18 47.47 20.63
CA LEU A 215 8.17 47.48 21.70
C LEU A 215 9.02 48.76 21.63
N ASP A 216 8.60 49.78 22.37
CA ASP A 216 9.39 51.00 22.65
C ASP A 216 10.08 50.95 24.03
N ALA A 217 9.73 49.95 24.84
CA ALA A 217 10.35 49.61 26.10
C ALA A 217 10.49 48.08 26.22
N ARG A 218 11.29 47.62 27.20
CA ARG A 218 11.49 46.19 27.50
C ARG A 218 12.05 45.36 26.33
N ILE A 219 12.59 46.00 25.29
CA ILE A 219 13.15 45.33 24.10
C ILE A 219 14.18 44.26 24.49
N LYS A 220 15.17 44.66 25.31
CA LYS A 220 16.21 43.75 25.80
C LYS A 220 15.61 42.61 26.64
N GLU A 221 14.65 42.93 27.51
CA GLU A 221 13.97 41.94 28.35
C GLU A 221 13.22 40.90 27.51
N THR A 222 12.48 41.33 26.48
CA THR A 222 11.75 40.43 25.57
C THR A 222 12.70 39.55 24.76
N ILE A 223 13.78 40.12 24.20
CA ILE A 223 14.80 39.36 23.47
C ILE A 223 15.47 38.35 24.41
N ASP A 224 15.88 38.77 25.60
CA ASP A 224 16.49 37.90 26.61
C ASP A 224 15.53 36.78 27.04
N THR A 225 14.23 37.06 27.12
CA THR A 225 13.18 36.08 27.43
C THR A 225 13.04 35.04 26.33
N TYR A 226 12.95 35.45 25.06
CA TYR A 226 12.94 34.53 23.91
C TYR A 226 14.20 33.67 23.88
N ARG A 227 15.37 34.27 24.11
CA ARG A 227 16.64 33.54 24.21
C ARG A 227 16.65 32.56 25.38
N LYS A 228 16.10 32.95 26.53
CA LYS A 228 15.97 32.07 27.71
C LYS A 228 15.06 30.88 27.41
N TRP A 229 13.91 31.08 26.77
CA TRP A 229 13.01 30.00 26.38
C TRP A 229 13.56 29.12 25.25
N SER A 230 14.46 29.69 24.44
CA SER A 230 15.16 29.01 23.34
C SER A 230 16.49 28.39 23.76
N ALA A 231 16.93 28.64 25.00
CA ALA A 231 18.18 28.13 25.50
C ALA A 231 18.18 26.60 25.37
N PRO A 232 19.32 25.99 25.00
CA PRO A 232 19.45 24.54 25.01
C PRO A 232 18.95 24.00 26.35
N LEU A 233 18.17 22.94 26.29
CA LEU A 233 17.70 22.29 27.50
C LEU A 233 18.92 21.91 28.36
N PRO A 234 18.85 22.08 29.70
CA PRO A 234 19.94 21.70 30.57
C PRO A 234 20.30 20.24 30.31
N THR A 235 21.57 19.95 30.06
CA THR A 235 22.06 18.58 30.03
C THR A 235 22.05 18.06 31.46
N HIS A 236 21.22 17.06 31.73
CA HIS A 236 21.23 16.36 33.02
C HIS A 236 22.38 15.35 33.07
N GLU A 237 22.95 15.16 34.26
CA GLU A 237 23.84 14.03 34.52
C GLU A 237 23.00 12.74 34.65
N GLY A 238 23.46 11.68 33.99
CA GLY A 238 22.81 10.38 33.93
C GLY A 238 21.80 10.26 32.78
N LYS A 239 21.07 9.14 32.73
CA LYS A 239 20.00 8.90 31.75
C LYS A 239 18.65 9.21 32.36
N GLU A 240 17.82 9.99 31.65
CA GLU A 240 16.46 10.30 32.07
C GLU A 240 15.44 9.62 31.15
N VAL A 241 14.49 8.91 31.77
CA VAL A 241 13.44 8.17 31.08
C VAL A 241 12.08 8.64 31.58
N VAL A 242 11.16 8.91 30.64
CA VAL A 242 9.79 9.27 30.95
C VAL A 242 8.85 8.15 30.50
N MET A 243 8.08 7.62 31.45
CA MET A 243 7.01 6.65 31.22
C MET A 243 5.66 7.31 31.44
N VAL A 244 4.86 7.46 30.40
CA VAL A 244 3.47 7.91 30.53
C VAL A 244 2.57 6.76 30.17
N TYR A 245 1.67 6.36 31.05
CA TYR A 245 0.81 5.22 30.78
C TYR A 245 -0.59 5.35 31.38
N ALA A 246 -1.53 4.63 30.81
CA ALA A 246 -2.88 4.48 31.32
C ALA A 246 -3.21 3.00 31.52
N SER A 247 -3.93 2.70 32.60
CA SER A 247 -4.13 1.33 33.06
C SER A 247 -5.53 1.15 33.64
N ALA A 248 -6.42 0.53 32.87
CA ALA A 248 -7.81 0.31 33.29
C ALA A 248 -7.96 -0.66 34.48
N TYR A 249 -7.17 -1.75 34.51
CA TYR A 249 -7.27 -2.82 35.51
C TYR A 249 -5.97 -3.06 36.30
N GLY A 250 -5.00 -2.14 36.19
CA GLY A 250 -3.70 -2.27 36.84
C GLY A 250 -2.66 -3.08 36.05
N TYR A 251 -3.01 -3.83 35.01
CA TYR A 251 -2.07 -4.70 34.30
C TYR A 251 -0.96 -3.93 33.55
N THR A 252 -1.31 -2.83 32.87
CA THR A 252 -0.30 -1.95 32.27
C THR A 252 0.59 -1.31 33.35
N THR A 253 0.05 -1.05 34.54
CA THR A 253 0.85 -0.55 35.69
C THR A 253 1.87 -1.59 36.15
N GLU A 254 1.46 -2.86 36.27
CA GLU A 254 2.37 -3.96 36.62
C GLU A 254 3.49 -4.08 35.58
N MET A 255 3.17 -3.97 34.29
CA MET A 255 4.18 -3.94 33.22
C MET A 255 5.14 -2.75 33.36
N ALA A 256 4.62 -1.55 33.65
CA ALA A 256 5.45 -0.35 33.79
C ALA A 256 6.51 -0.50 34.90
N GLU A 257 6.14 -1.09 36.04
CA GLU A 257 7.09 -1.35 37.14
C GLU A 257 8.12 -2.44 36.79
N GLU A 258 7.72 -3.49 36.06
CA GLU A 258 8.64 -4.54 35.60
C GLU A 258 9.64 -4.00 34.56
N ILE A 259 9.17 -3.16 33.64
CA ILE A 259 10.01 -2.46 32.64
C ILE A 259 10.99 -1.54 33.35
N LYS A 260 10.52 -0.76 34.33
CA LYS A 260 11.38 0.09 35.18
C LYS A 260 12.48 -0.73 35.85
N ALA A 261 12.14 -1.87 36.44
CA ALA A 261 13.12 -2.77 37.05
C ALA A 261 14.16 -3.27 36.03
N GLY A 262 13.73 -3.62 34.81
CA GLY A 262 14.62 -3.99 33.71
C GLY A 262 15.56 -2.85 33.28
N ILE A 263 15.05 -1.62 33.14
CA ILE A 263 15.88 -0.45 32.81
C ILE A 263 16.92 -0.20 33.91
N LEU A 264 16.52 -0.23 35.18
CA LEU A 264 17.43 -0.03 36.32
C LEU A 264 18.47 -1.14 36.48
N ALA A 265 18.18 -2.36 36.01
CA ALA A 265 19.18 -3.43 35.97
C ALA A 265 20.33 -3.12 35.00
N LYS A 266 20.09 -2.31 33.96
CA LYS A 266 21.09 -1.87 32.98
C LYS A 266 21.71 -0.51 33.31
N ILE A 267 20.92 0.40 33.85
CA ILE A 267 21.33 1.76 34.21
C ILE A 267 20.87 2.04 35.65
N PRO A 268 21.63 1.60 36.68
CA PRO A 268 21.20 1.68 38.08
C PRO A 268 20.91 3.11 38.57
N ASP A 269 21.51 4.11 37.95
CA ASP A 269 21.39 5.54 38.27
C ASP A 269 20.41 6.29 37.34
N ALA A 270 19.67 5.59 36.47
CA ALA A 270 18.68 6.21 35.60
C ALA A 270 17.55 6.88 36.39
N LYS A 271 17.23 8.12 36.02
CA LYS A 271 16.08 8.85 36.57
C LYS A 271 14.84 8.50 35.76
N ILE A 272 13.93 7.74 36.34
CA ILE A 272 12.71 7.30 35.67
C ILE A 272 11.50 8.04 36.26
N LYS A 273 10.88 8.91 35.47
CA LYS A 273 9.63 9.60 35.82
C LYS A 273 8.44 8.83 35.26
N MET A 274 7.48 8.51 36.11
CA MET A 274 6.30 7.71 35.74
C MET A 274 5.02 8.49 35.99
N PHE A 275 4.19 8.59 34.95
CA PHE A 275 2.91 9.29 34.96
C PHE A 275 1.78 8.30 34.63
N ASN A 276 0.99 7.93 35.64
CA ASN A 276 -0.25 7.16 35.43
C ASN A 276 -1.39 8.14 35.13
N VAL A 277 -1.78 8.21 33.86
CA VAL A 277 -2.75 9.19 33.35
C VAL A 277 -4.13 8.58 33.12
N ASN A 278 -5.16 9.38 33.36
CA ASN A 278 -6.54 9.10 33.04
C ASN A 278 -7.26 10.41 32.65
N ILE A 279 -8.52 10.31 32.26
CA ILE A 279 -9.28 11.46 31.76
C ILE A 279 -9.44 12.60 32.80
N GLN A 280 -9.34 12.29 34.10
CA GLN A 280 -9.52 13.28 35.17
C GLN A 280 -8.23 14.04 35.49
N ASN A 281 -7.07 13.38 35.47
CA ASN A 281 -5.81 14.00 35.88
C ASN A 281 -4.95 14.51 34.72
N TYR A 282 -5.17 14.02 33.50
CA TYR A 282 -4.29 14.32 32.38
C TYR A 282 -4.21 15.81 32.04
N GLY A 283 -5.33 16.53 32.07
CA GLY A 283 -5.36 17.96 31.76
C GLY A 283 -4.42 18.80 32.66
N GLY A 284 -4.33 18.46 33.95
CA GLY A 284 -3.43 19.13 34.89
C GLY A 284 -1.96 18.71 34.76
N LEU A 285 -1.70 17.51 34.22
CA LEU A 285 -0.36 16.95 34.08
C LEU A 285 0.27 17.17 32.70
N LYS A 286 -0.52 17.53 31.68
CA LYS A 286 -0.06 17.62 30.28
C LYS A 286 1.19 18.49 30.13
N GLY A 287 1.21 19.67 30.73
CA GLY A 287 2.36 20.58 30.66
C GLY A 287 3.63 19.98 31.28
N GLU A 288 3.51 19.37 32.45
CA GLU A 288 4.62 18.70 33.14
C GLU A 288 5.15 17.51 32.32
N ILE A 289 4.26 16.68 31.78
CA ILE A 289 4.59 15.54 30.94
C ILE A 289 5.38 15.98 29.70
N MET A 290 4.88 16.98 28.98
CA MET A 290 5.54 17.44 27.75
C MET A 290 6.90 18.07 28.03
N ASN A 291 7.04 18.79 29.15
CA ASN A 291 8.34 19.31 29.58
C ASN A 291 9.33 18.19 29.93
N ALA A 292 8.88 17.16 30.65
CA ALA A 292 9.71 16.00 30.96
C ALA A 292 10.13 15.23 29.70
N ILE A 293 9.21 15.03 28.75
CA ILE A 293 9.48 14.37 27.46
C ILE A 293 10.51 15.15 26.63
N ALA A 294 10.46 16.49 26.66
CA ALA A 294 11.40 17.32 25.91
C ALA A 294 12.85 17.09 26.36
N THR A 295 13.09 16.93 27.66
CA THR A 295 14.44 16.71 28.23
C THR A 295 14.87 15.25 28.29
N ALA A 296 13.96 14.29 28.22
CA ALA A 296 14.27 12.86 28.38
C ALA A 296 15.17 12.27 27.27
N ASP A 297 16.04 11.33 27.63
CA ASP A 297 16.78 10.48 26.69
C ASP A 297 15.87 9.39 26.08
N GLY A 298 14.94 8.88 26.88
CA GLY A 298 14.03 7.80 26.52
C GLY A 298 12.58 8.09 26.89
N VAL A 299 11.64 7.72 26.02
CA VAL A 299 10.19 7.87 26.28
C VAL A 299 9.47 6.56 26.04
N LEU A 300 8.65 6.13 27.01
CA LEU A 300 7.78 4.98 26.86
C LEU A 300 6.32 5.38 27.05
N LEU A 301 5.47 4.97 26.13
CA LEU A 301 4.02 5.20 26.23
C LEU A 301 3.28 3.89 26.48
N GLY A 302 2.63 3.79 27.63
CA GLY A 302 1.89 2.59 28.04
C GLY A 302 0.38 2.72 27.83
N THR A 303 -0.24 1.80 27.10
CA THR A 303 -1.70 1.83 26.87
C THR A 303 -2.30 0.44 26.96
N ASN A 304 -3.47 0.33 27.59
CA ASN A 304 -4.34 -0.80 27.32
C ASN A 304 -5.10 -0.61 26.00
N THR A 305 -5.51 -1.70 25.35
CA THR A 305 -6.33 -1.63 24.12
C THR A 305 -7.81 -1.50 24.46
N ILE A 306 -8.48 -0.45 23.96
CA ILE A 306 -9.94 -0.26 24.02
C ILE A 306 -10.43 0.04 22.60
N ASN A 307 -11.46 -0.68 22.15
CA ASN A 307 -12.06 -0.51 20.81
C ASN A 307 -11.04 -0.59 19.66
N GLY A 308 -10.04 -1.46 19.79
CA GLY A 308 -8.99 -1.62 18.78
C GLY A 308 -7.96 -0.48 18.75
N ASP A 309 -7.85 0.31 19.83
CA ASP A 309 -6.97 1.48 19.83
C ASP A 309 -6.34 1.77 21.20
N ALA A 310 -5.37 2.69 21.23
CA ALA A 310 -4.80 3.27 22.43
C ALA A 310 -5.82 4.21 23.12
N VAL A 311 -5.67 4.38 24.44
CA VAL A 311 -6.63 5.22 25.19
C VAL A 311 -6.34 6.71 25.02
N PRO A 312 -7.38 7.58 25.05
CA PRO A 312 -7.25 8.98 24.64
C PRO A 312 -6.14 9.80 25.32
N PRO A 313 -5.89 9.69 26.64
CA PRO A 313 -4.80 10.44 27.27
C PRO A 313 -3.41 10.09 26.73
N VAL A 314 -3.18 8.83 26.37
CA VAL A 314 -1.89 8.38 25.80
C VAL A 314 -1.77 8.84 24.35
N TRP A 315 -2.87 8.80 23.60
CA TRP A 315 -2.93 9.34 22.25
C TRP A 315 -2.62 10.83 22.21
N ASP A 316 -3.21 11.63 23.11
CA ASP A 316 -2.97 13.07 23.14
C ASP A 316 -1.50 13.43 23.42
N VAL A 317 -0.81 12.64 24.25
CA VAL A 317 0.65 12.76 24.44
C VAL A 317 1.39 12.44 23.15
N ALA A 318 1.08 11.32 22.50
CA ALA A 318 1.72 10.91 21.25
C ALA A 318 1.48 11.91 20.09
N LEU A 319 0.31 12.56 20.06
CA LEU A 319 -0.04 13.61 19.10
C LEU A 319 0.64 14.94 19.41
N SER A 320 0.85 15.25 20.70
CA SER A 320 1.57 16.45 21.14
C SER A 320 3.07 16.38 20.88
N MET A 321 3.61 15.19 20.60
CA MET A 321 4.99 15.01 20.13
C MET A 321 5.10 15.34 18.63
N ASN A 322 6.19 16.04 18.26
CA ASN A 322 6.49 16.50 16.91
C ASN A 322 7.94 16.13 16.47
N PRO A 323 8.20 16.01 15.16
CA PRO A 323 9.50 15.54 14.65
C PRO A 323 10.66 16.51 14.87
N ILE A 324 10.39 17.80 15.04
CA ILE A 324 11.42 18.83 15.20
C ILE A 324 12.04 18.75 16.61
N VAL A 325 11.20 18.61 17.64
CA VAL A 325 11.64 18.59 19.04
C VAL A 325 11.99 17.18 19.52
N HIS A 326 11.27 16.16 19.06
CA HIS A 326 11.36 14.80 19.61
C HIS A 326 12.03 13.79 18.68
N GLY A 327 12.26 14.17 17.42
CA GLY A 327 12.94 13.31 16.44
C GLY A 327 14.28 12.80 16.98
N GLY A 328 14.59 11.54 16.69
CA GLY A 328 15.83 10.88 17.13
C GLY A 328 15.86 10.38 18.58
N LYS A 329 14.88 10.72 19.44
CA LYS A 329 14.74 10.14 20.79
C LYS A 329 14.48 8.63 20.73
N ILE A 330 14.95 7.89 21.73
CA ILE A 330 14.67 6.45 21.84
C ILE A 330 13.30 6.26 22.46
N VAL A 331 12.41 5.59 21.74
CA VAL A 331 11.01 5.47 22.14
C VAL A 331 10.47 4.05 21.98
N THR A 332 9.49 3.69 22.80
CA THR A 332 8.71 2.46 22.62
C THR A 332 7.33 2.57 23.25
N ALA A 333 6.48 1.58 23.03
CA ALA A 333 5.17 1.48 23.65
C ALA A 333 5.00 0.13 24.36
N PHE A 334 4.08 0.06 25.32
CA PHE A 334 3.78 -1.18 26.01
C PHE A 334 2.34 -1.23 26.50
N GLY A 335 1.85 -2.42 26.86
CA GLY A 335 0.64 -2.52 27.67
C GLY A 335 -0.19 -3.78 27.46
N SER A 336 -1.28 -3.84 28.22
CA SER A 336 -2.15 -5.01 28.27
C SER A 336 -3.31 -4.97 27.27
N TYR A 337 -3.73 -6.12 26.75
CA TYR A 337 -4.88 -6.22 25.85
C TYR A 337 -5.77 -7.44 26.14
N GLY A 338 -7.03 -7.40 25.72
CA GLY A 338 -7.96 -8.51 25.92
C GLY A 338 -7.93 -9.56 24.81
N TRP A 339 -7.97 -9.12 23.54
CA TRP A 339 -8.07 -9.99 22.38
C TRP A 339 -7.09 -9.62 21.25
N SER A 340 -7.29 -8.48 20.57
CA SER A 340 -6.58 -8.13 19.32
C SER A 340 -5.32 -7.26 19.50
N GLY A 341 -5.33 -6.29 20.44
CA GLY A 341 -4.11 -5.71 21.01
C GLY A 341 -3.44 -4.55 20.26
N GLU A 342 -4.17 -3.87 19.38
CA GLU A 342 -3.67 -2.87 18.42
C GLU A 342 -3.11 -1.60 19.07
N GLY A 343 -3.60 -1.21 20.26
CA GLY A 343 -3.24 0.07 20.87
C GLY A 343 -1.73 0.32 21.01
N VAL A 344 -0.93 -0.71 21.31
CA VAL A 344 0.54 -0.57 21.37
C VAL A 344 1.12 -0.33 19.98
N ASP A 345 0.66 -1.07 18.97
CA ASP A 345 1.15 -0.96 17.60
C ASP A 345 0.81 0.41 16.98
N ASN A 346 -0.36 0.96 17.32
CA ASN A 346 -0.78 2.28 16.87
C ASN A 346 0.15 3.40 17.40
N ILE A 347 0.56 3.31 18.66
CA ILE A 347 1.52 4.27 19.24
C ILE A 347 2.91 4.10 18.62
N ILE A 348 3.34 2.86 18.39
CA ILE A 348 4.59 2.56 17.68
C ILE A 348 4.58 3.19 16.28
N ALA A 349 3.50 3.03 15.51
CA ALA A 349 3.36 3.62 14.18
C ALA A 349 3.41 5.17 14.23
N ARG A 350 2.84 5.79 15.27
CA ARG A 350 2.96 7.24 15.47
C ARG A 350 4.41 7.67 15.70
N PHE A 351 5.19 6.90 16.46
CA PHE A 351 6.61 7.21 16.67
C PHE A 351 7.45 7.17 15.39
N ASP A 352 7.12 6.25 14.47
CA ASP A 352 7.77 6.19 13.16
C ASP A 352 7.53 7.46 12.34
N GLN A 353 6.29 7.97 12.34
CA GLN A 353 5.92 9.19 11.62
C GLN A 353 6.71 10.43 12.09
N ILE A 354 7.08 10.49 13.37
CA ILE A 354 7.81 11.62 13.95
C ILE A 354 9.32 11.39 14.05
N ARG A 355 9.85 10.41 13.30
CA ARG A 355 11.30 10.17 13.11
C ARG A 355 12.07 9.86 14.41
N CYS A 356 11.42 9.18 15.37
CA CYS A 356 12.10 8.69 16.57
C CYS A 356 12.93 7.42 16.29
N LYS A 357 13.84 7.07 17.20
CA LYS A 357 14.50 5.75 17.22
C LYS A 357 13.62 4.77 17.96
N VAL A 358 12.84 3.99 17.22
CA VAL A 358 11.78 3.16 17.81
C VAL A 358 12.30 1.77 18.18
N ILE A 359 11.87 1.25 19.34
CA ILE A 359 11.97 -0.17 19.71
C ILE A 359 10.54 -0.74 19.65
N ASP A 360 10.37 -1.95 19.13
CA ASP A 360 9.04 -2.58 19.07
C ASP A 360 8.36 -2.66 20.44
N GLY A 361 7.03 -2.61 20.43
CA GLY A 361 6.28 -2.54 21.67
C GLY A 361 6.11 -3.89 22.38
N CYS A 362 5.96 -3.84 23.70
CA CYS A 362 5.71 -5.02 24.53
C CYS A 362 4.21 -5.17 24.85
N LYS A 363 3.60 -6.28 24.44
CA LYS A 363 2.16 -6.57 24.62
C LYS A 363 1.94 -7.78 25.52
N ILE A 364 1.02 -7.67 26.47
CA ILE A 364 0.60 -8.80 27.33
C ILE A 364 -0.91 -8.99 27.27
N LYS A 365 -1.36 -10.24 27.09
CA LYS A 365 -2.79 -10.55 27.08
C LYS A 365 -3.31 -10.61 28.52
N PHE A 366 -4.25 -9.74 28.87
CA PHE A 366 -4.76 -9.53 30.22
C PHE A 366 -3.63 -9.21 31.20
N ARG A 367 -3.36 -10.11 32.16
CA ARG A 367 -2.37 -9.91 33.23
C ARG A 367 -1.15 -10.79 32.99
N MET A 368 0.03 -10.28 33.32
CA MET A 368 1.29 -11.02 33.22
C MET A 368 1.26 -12.30 34.05
N SER A 369 1.63 -13.41 33.44
CA SER A 369 1.96 -14.67 34.10
C SER A 369 3.40 -14.65 34.63
N LYS A 370 3.73 -15.61 35.52
CA LYS A 370 5.10 -15.76 36.05
C LYS A 370 6.19 -15.86 34.98
N LYS A 371 5.87 -16.46 33.82
CA LYS A 371 6.82 -16.57 32.69
C LYS A 371 6.96 -15.26 31.91
N GLU A 372 5.94 -14.41 31.93
CA GLU A 372 5.94 -13.13 31.21
C GLU A 372 6.67 -12.03 31.98
N HIS A 373 6.73 -12.10 33.32
CA HIS A 373 7.56 -11.19 34.12
C HIS A 373 9.01 -11.14 33.62
N GLY A 374 9.63 -12.31 33.39
CA GLY A 374 11.00 -12.37 32.86
C GLY A 374 11.13 -11.68 31.50
N LYS A 375 10.16 -11.90 30.60
CA LYS A 375 10.16 -11.28 29.26
C LYS A 375 9.99 -9.76 29.30
N VAL A 376 9.10 -9.26 30.16
CA VAL A 376 8.86 -7.82 30.32
C VAL A 376 10.06 -7.14 30.98
N ASN A 377 10.74 -7.83 31.90
CA ASN A 377 12.00 -7.37 32.49
C ASN A 377 13.12 -7.29 31.43
N GLU A 378 13.30 -8.35 30.64
CA GLU A 378 14.25 -8.38 29.53
C GLU A 378 13.98 -7.27 28.51
N PHE A 379 12.70 -6.98 28.23
CA PHE A 379 12.31 -5.85 27.39
C PHE A 379 12.74 -4.50 27.99
N GLY A 380 12.57 -4.30 29.31
CA GLY A 380 13.10 -3.13 30.00
C GLY A 380 14.64 -3.03 29.92
N GLN A 381 15.35 -4.15 30.05
CA GLN A 381 16.81 -4.20 29.88
C GLN A 381 17.22 -3.84 28.44
N GLN A 382 16.48 -4.31 27.43
CA GLN A 382 16.73 -3.97 26.03
C GLN A 382 16.56 -2.46 25.78
N PHE A 383 15.53 -1.85 26.38
CA PHE A 383 15.35 -0.39 26.33
C PHE A 383 16.52 0.35 27.00
N GLY A 384 16.96 -0.11 28.18
CA GLY A 384 18.15 0.42 28.86
C GLY A 384 19.42 0.31 28.01
N GLU A 385 19.65 -0.82 27.37
CA GLU A 385 20.79 -1.04 26.46
C GLU A 385 20.76 -0.08 25.27
N ALA A 386 19.58 0.17 24.70
CA ALA A 386 19.43 1.14 23.61
C ALA A 386 19.81 2.56 24.06
N LEU A 387 19.43 2.97 25.28
CA LEU A 387 19.79 4.28 25.84
C LEU A 387 21.31 4.45 26.05
N ILE A 388 22.01 3.36 26.38
CA ILE A 388 23.47 3.34 26.53
C ILE A 388 24.14 3.44 25.14
N THR A 389 23.73 2.58 24.21
CA THR A 389 24.41 2.41 22.92
C THR A 389 23.99 3.43 21.87
N GLY A 390 22.83 4.09 22.05
CA GLY A 390 22.21 4.96 21.06
C GLY A 390 21.65 4.20 19.84
N LYS A 391 21.71 2.87 19.84
CA LYS A 391 21.25 1.97 18.78
C LYS A 391 20.00 1.23 19.26
N VAL A 392 18.98 1.20 18.41
CA VAL A 392 17.79 0.39 18.66
C VAL A 392 17.91 -0.96 17.95
N PRO A 393 17.34 -2.03 18.53
CA PRO A 393 17.26 -3.33 17.86
C PRO A 393 16.60 -3.21 16.49
N GLU A 394 17.00 -4.07 15.55
CA GLU A 394 16.26 -4.18 14.30
C GLU A 394 14.83 -4.60 14.62
N ARG A 395 13.87 -3.79 14.20
CA ARG A 395 12.47 -4.01 14.55
C ARG A 395 11.91 -5.20 13.77
N ALA A 396 11.27 -6.09 14.49
CA ALA A 396 10.37 -7.08 13.94
C ALA A 396 9.17 -6.33 13.35
N VAL A 397 9.24 -6.02 12.06
CA VAL A 397 8.10 -5.49 11.32
C VAL A 397 6.91 -6.43 11.60
N PRO A 398 5.79 -5.97 12.17
CA PRO A 398 4.60 -6.80 12.29
C PRO A 398 4.16 -7.20 10.88
N GLY A 399 4.43 -8.45 10.51
CA GLY A 399 4.29 -8.93 9.13
C GLY A 399 5.61 -9.24 8.40
N LYS A 400 6.79 -9.02 8.98
CA LYS A 400 8.06 -9.67 8.56
C LYS A 400 8.00 -11.14 8.96
N VAL A 401 7.27 -11.86 8.15
CA VAL A 401 7.58 -13.24 7.81
C VAL A 401 8.98 -13.22 7.17
N VAL A 402 9.92 -14.00 7.70
CA VAL A 402 11.18 -14.29 6.99
C VAL A 402 10.78 -14.86 5.62
N GLY A 403 11.11 -14.12 4.55
CA GLY A 403 10.74 -14.45 3.17
C GLY A 403 9.52 -13.73 2.57
N ALA A 404 8.87 -12.80 3.29
CA ALA A 404 7.88 -11.90 2.68
C ALA A 404 8.56 -10.66 2.06
N LYS A 405 8.16 -10.34 0.82
CA LYS A 405 8.61 -9.14 0.08
C LYS A 405 8.43 -7.88 0.93
N ASP A 406 9.48 -7.08 1.05
CA ASP A 406 9.34 -5.69 1.51
C ASP A 406 8.64 -4.88 0.40
N TRP A 407 7.32 -4.71 0.55
CA TRP A 407 6.52 -3.98 -0.43
C TRP A 407 6.86 -2.49 -0.48
N SER A 408 7.56 -1.96 0.53
CA SER A 408 8.06 -0.58 0.50
C SER A 408 9.24 -0.43 -0.46
N GLU A 409 10.02 -1.49 -0.72
CA GLU A 409 11.04 -1.47 -1.77
C GLU A 409 10.42 -1.45 -3.17
N LEU A 410 9.29 -2.15 -3.34
CA LEU A 410 8.56 -2.20 -4.61
C LEU A 410 7.74 -0.91 -4.83
N ASN A 411 7.12 -0.38 -3.79
CA ASN A 411 6.34 0.85 -3.82
C ASN A 411 6.90 1.91 -2.86
N PRO A 412 8.09 2.47 -3.17
CA PRO A 412 8.80 3.39 -2.26
C PRO A 412 8.10 4.74 -2.11
N THR A 413 7.17 5.06 -3.00
CA THR A 413 6.40 6.30 -2.96
C THR A 413 5.24 6.25 -1.97
N GLY A 414 4.85 5.06 -1.50
CA GLY A 414 3.66 4.86 -0.68
C GLY A 414 2.35 5.20 -1.42
N ALA A 415 2.40 5.36 -2.76
CA ALA A 415 1.23 5.68 -3.57
C ALA A 415 0.30 4.47 -3.71
N VAL A 416 -0.96 4.70 -4.05
CA VAL A 416 -1.84 3.60 -4.46
C VAL A 416 -1.38 3.13 -5.84
N VAL A 417 -0.88 1.89 -5.91
CA VAL A 417 -0.44 1.23 -7.15
C VAL A 417 -1.35 0.03 -7.43
N LEU A 418 -1.20 -0.58 -8.60
CA LEU A 418 -1.93 -1.79 -8.96
C LEU A 418 -1.05 -3.02 -8.67
N TRP A 419 -1.65 -4.05 -8.10
CA TRP A 419 -1.00 -5.31 -7.74
C TRP A 419 -1.67 -6.44 -8.49
N ARG A 420 -0.90 -7.23 -9.24
CA ARG A 420 -1.38 -8.43 -9.93
C ARG A 420 -1.06 -9.68 -9.12
N CYS A 421 -2.06 -10.52 -8.89
CA CYS A 421 -1.86 -11.88 -8.40
C CYS A 421 -1.24 -12.73 -9.51
N VAL A 422 -0.08 -13.36 -9.28
CA VAL A 422 0.59 -14.18 -10.30
C VAL A 422 -0.14 -15.50 -10.61
N ILE A 423 -1.04 -15.92 -9.72
CA ILE A 423 -1.78 -17.18 -9.84
C ILE A 423 -3.03 -17.01 -10.71
N CYS A 424 -3.94 -16.12 -10.31
CA CYS A 424 -5.21 -15.90 -11.01
C CYS A 424 -5.18 -14.69 -11.96
N GLY A 425 -4.15 -13.84 -11.91
CA GLY A 425 -4.04 -12.66 -12.75
C GLY A 425 -4.90 -11.46 -12.34
N GLU A 426 -5.69 -11.57 -11.27
CA GLU A 426 -6.52 -10.48 -10.76
C GLU A 426 -5.69 -9.29 -10.29
N ILE A 427 -6.23 -8.09 -10.49
CA ILE A 427 -5.56 -6.82 -10.22
C ILE A 427 -6.30 -6.08 -9.12
N TYR A 428 -5.57 -5.65 -8.09
CA TYR A 428 -6.10 -4.89 -6.96
C TYR A 428 -5.33 -3.58 -6.78
N ALA A 429 -6.02 -2.49 -6.46
CA ALA A 429 -5.39 -1.23 -6.13
C ALA A 429 -5.08 -1.16 -4.62
N GLY A 430 -3.88 -0.70 -4.26
CA GLY A 430 -3.49 -0.51 -2.86
C GLY A 430 -2.05 -0.03 -2.70
N VAL A 431 -1.70 0.46 -1.52
CA VAL A 431 -0.29 0.79 -1.16
C VAL A 431 0.54 -0.49 -1.06
N THR A 432 -0.05 -1.55 -0.50
CA THR A 432 0.45 -2.93 -0.48
C THR A 432 -0.57 -3.86 -1.12
N PRO A 433 -0.17 -5.05 -1.62
CA PRO A 433 -1.14 -6.02 -2.12
C PRO A 433 -2.05 -6.55 -0.99
N PRO A 434 -3.21 -7.15 -1.30
CA PRO A 434 -4.06 -7.81 -0.31
C PRO A 434 -3.30 -8.91 0.46
N LEU A 435 -3.60 -9.11 1.76
CA LEU A 435 -2.98 -10.17 2.57
C LEU A 435 -3.18 -11.58 1.99
N GLN A 436 -4.31 -11.78 1.34
CA GLN A 436 -4.66 -12.97 0.59
C GLN A 436 -5.44 -12.53 -0.65
N CYS A 437 -5.20 -13.17 -1.79
CA CYS A 437 -5.95 -12.90 -3.01
C CYS A 437 -7.44 -13.25 -2.81
N PRO A 438 -8.36 -12.28 -2.90
CA PRO A 438 -9.80 -12.53 -2.76
C PRO A 438 -10.38 -13.53 -3.78
N ALA A 439 -9.72 -13.71 -4.93
CA ALA A 439 -10.19 -14.57 -6.01
C ALA A 439 -9.70 -16.02 -5.91
N CYS A 440 -8.45 -16.27 -5.50
CA CYS A 440 -7.89 -17.63 -5.50
C CYS A 440 -7.23 -18.04 -4.17
N GLY A 441 -7.32 -17.21 -3.13
CA GLY A 441 -6.91 -17.61 -1.78
C GLY A 441 -5.39 -17.71 -1.54
N VAL A 442 -4.55 -17.32 -2.49
CA VAL A 442 -3.09 -17.36 -2.31
C VAL A 442 -2.59 -16.17 -1.49
N GLY A 443 -1.46 -16.35 -0.81
CA GLY A 443 -0.85 -15.34 0.04
C GLY A 443 -0.41 -14.06 -0.70
N GLN A 444 -0.22 -12.99 0.08
CA GLN A 444 0.24 -11.68 -0.37
C GLN A 444 1.56 -11.71 -1.14
N ASP A 445 2.45 -12.64 -0.80
CA ASP A 445 3.78 -12.85 -1.40
C ASP A 445 3.72 -13.21 -2.89
N LEU A 446 2.59 -13.75 -3.36
CA LEU A 446 2.32 -14.10 -4.76
C LEU A 446 1.71 -12.93 -5.56
N PHE A 447 1.92 -11.70 -5.10
CA PHE A 447 1.63 -10.48 -5.85
C PHE A 447 2.88 -9.83 -6.43
N GLU A 448 2.67 -9.08 -7.51
CA GLU A 448 3.66 -8.23 -8.13
C GLU A 448 3.05 -6.91 -8.59
N LEU A 449 3.88 -5.88 -8.72
CA LEU A 449 3.42 -4.60 -9.26
C LEU A 449 2.91 -4.81 -10.67
N TYR A 450 1.76 -4.22 -10.93
CA TYR A 450 1.13 -4.19 -12.22
C TYR A 450 1.16 -2.76 -12.72
N GLU A 451 1.85 -2.54 -13.83
CA GLU A 451 1.73 -1.29 -14.56
C GLU A 451 0.55 -1.40 -15.51
N ALA A 452 -0.41 -0.49 -15.39
CA ALA A 452 -1.53 -0.43 -16.32
C ALA A 452 -0.95 -0.23 -17.73
N GLU A 453 -1.38 -1.07 -18.67
CA GLU A 453 -0.87 -0.98 -20.03
C GLU A 453 -1.18 0.40 -20.61
N GLN A 454 -0.13 1.10 -21.07
CA GLN A 454 -0.32 2.29 -21.90
C GLN A 454 -0.75 1.86 -23.30
N VAL A 455 -1.98 2.22 -23.66
CA VAL A 455 -2.55 1.97 -24.98
C VAL A 455 -2.02 3.04 -25.94
N THR A 456 -1.01 2.67 -26.72
CA THR A 456 -0.34 3.57 -27.68
C THR A 456 -0.97 3.55 -29.07
N HIS A 457 -1.78 2.54 -29.38
CA HIS A 457 -2.48 2.39 -30.66
C HIS A 457 -3.99 2.58 -30.49
N LYS A 458 -4.61 3.35 -31.39
CA LYS A 458 -6.07 3.48 -31.47
C LYS A 458 -6.54 3.37 -32.92
N SER A 459 -7.66 2.67 -33.13
CA SER A 459 -8.35 2.56 -34.40
C SER A 459 -9.78 3.07 -34.27
N THR A 460 -10.24 3.81 -35.28
CA THR A 460 -11.61 4.30 -35.41
C THR A 460 -12.36 3.60 -36.54
N GLU A 461 -11.81 2.54 -37.10
CA GLU A 461 -12.48 1.77 -38.13
C GLU A 461 -13.56 0.87 -37.50
N PRO A 462 -14.78 0.82 -38.06
CA PRO A 462 -15.89 0.03 -37.51
C PRO A 462 -15.75 -1.46 -37.86
N LEU A 463 -14.58 -2.05 -37.58
CA LEU A 463 -14.26 -3.44 -37.87
C LEU A 463 -15.13 -4.40 -37.05
N ASN A 464 -15.44 -5.54 -37.64
CA ASN A 464 -16.22 -6.61 -37.05
C ASN A 464 -15.31 -7.74 -36.53
N TYR A 465 -15.28 -7.90 -35.21
CA TYR A 465 -14.49 -8.92 -34.52
C TYR A 465 -15.39 -10.06 -34.09
N VAL A 466 -15.05 -11.28 -34.50
CA VAL A 466 -15.70 -12.49 -34.03
C VAL A 466 -14.75 -13.23 -33.10
N ILE A 467 -15.22 -13.53 -31.88
CA ILE A 467 -14.44 -14.23 -30.85
C ILE A 467 -15.15 -15.57 -30.56
N VAL A 468 -14.44 -16.68 -30.79
CA VAL A 468 -14.98 -18.03 -30.60
C VAL A 468 -14.47 -18.59 -29.28
N GLY A 469 -15.36 -18.71 -28.31
CA GLY A 469 -15.05 -19.08 -26.92
C GLY A 469 -15.37 -17.94 -25.95
N SER A 470 -15.50 -18.28 -24.67
CA SER A 470 -15.96 -17.36 -23.62
C SER A 470 -15.18 -17.51 -22.31
N GLY A 471 -13.94 -18.00 -22.40
CA GLY A 471 -13.04 -18.13 -21.25
C GLY A 471 -12.16 -16.88 -21.04
N ALA A 472 -11.14 -17.02 -20.20
CA ALA A 472 -10.17 -15.97 -19.85
C ALA A 472 -9.62 -15.23 -21.09
N ALA A 473 -9.13 -15.98 -22.09
CA ALA A 473 -8.55 -15.43 -23.30
C ALA A 473 -9.55 -14.61 -24.13
N ALA A 474 -10.83 -15.02 -24.17
CA ALA A 474 -11.87 -14.31 -24.91
C ALA A 474 -12.17 -12.96 -24.27
N VAL A 475 -12.44 -12.93 -22.96
CA VAL A 475 -12.74 -11.69 -22.23
C VAL A 475 -11.56 -10.73 -22.26
N ALA A 476 -10.34 -11.23 -22.06
CA ALA A 476 -9.13 -10.42 -22.16
C ALA A 476 -8.90 -9.85 -23.58
N SER A 477 -9.28 -10.59 -24.63
CA SER A 477 -9.26 -10.07 -26.01
C SER A 477 -10.27 -8.94 -26.20
N ILE A 478 -11.47 -9.07 -25.63
CA ILE A 478 -12.52 -8.03 -25.70
C ILE A 478 -12.04 -6.75 -25.03
N GLU A 479 -11.47 -6.84 -23.82
CA GLU A 479 -10.90 -5.70 -23.10
C GLU A 479 -9.83 -5.00 -23.94
N ALA A 480 -8.89 -5.77 -24.50
CA ALA A 480 -7.81 -5.24 -25.33
C ALA A 480 -8.32 -4.57 -26.61
N ILE A 481 -9.35 -5.14 -27.26
CA ILE A 481 -10.00 -4.56 -28.42
C ILE A 481 -10.72 -3.27 -28.03
N ARG A 482 -11.54 -3.25 -26.97
CA ARG A 482 -12.27 -2.03 -26.56
C ARG A 482 -11.35 -0.88 -26.18
N ALA A 483 -10.23 -1.18 -25.54
CA ALA A 483 -9.25 -0.16 -25.19
C ALA A 483 -8.64 0.53 -26.44
N ARG A 484 -8.56 -0.18 -27.58
CA ARG A 484 -7.90 0.27 -28.81
C ARG A 484 -8.87 0.72 -29.90
N ASN A 485 -10.06 0.15 -29.96
CA ASN A 485 -11.06 0.46 -30.95
C ASN A 485 -12.43 0.56 -30.29
N ALA A 486 -12.86 1.79 -29.99
CA ALA A 486 -14.11 2.06 -29.28
C ALA A 486 -15.36 1.88 -30.16
N VAL A 487 -15.23 1.83 -31.48
CA VAL A 487 -16.36 1.77 -32.44
C VAL A 487 -16.56 0.39 -33.07
N ALA A 488 -15.62 -0.52 -32.90
CA ALA A 488 -15.70 -1.83 -33.52
C ALA A 488 -16.91 -2.65 -33.02
N LYS A 489 -17.43 -3.51 -33.87
CA LYS A 489 -18.46 -4.48 -33.52
C LYS A 489 -17.79 -5.75 -32.99
N ILE A 490 -18.22 -6.25 -31.83
CA ILE A 490 -17.67 -7.48 -31.25
C ILE A 490 -18.81 -8.47 -31.03
N THR A 491 -18.65 -9.68 -31.59
CA THR A 491 -19.54 -10.82 -31.32
C THR A 491 -18.73 -11.94 -30.65
N MET A 492 -19.12 -12.30 -29.43
CA MET A 492 -18.58 -13.45 -28.69
C MET A 492 -19.53 -14.64 -28.80
N ILE A 493 -19.00 -15.80 -29.15
CA ILE A 493 -19.76 -17.04 -29.35
C ILE A 493 -19.33 -18.06 -28.29
N SER A 494 -20.28 -18.59 -27.53
CA SER A 494 -20.04 -19.64 -26.54
C SER A 494 -20.97 -20.82 -26.73
N ARG A 495 -20.41 -22.02 -26.65
CA ARG A 495 -21.19 -23.26 -26.57
C ARG A 495 -21.84 -23.46 -25.20
N GLU A 496 -21.35 -22.78 -24.17
CA GLU A 496 -21.92 -22.88 -22.83
C GLU A 496 -23.16 -21.98 -22.72
N LYS A 497 -24.10 -22.34 -21.85
CA LYS A 497 -25.36 -21.61 -21.62
C LYS A 497 -25.23 -20.47 -20.62
N VAL A 498 -24.05 -20.30 -20.04
CA VAL A 498 -23.77 -19.36 -18.95
C VAL A 498 -22.78 -18.29 -19.39
N MET A 499 -22.82 -17.14 -18.73
CA MET A 499 -21.86 -16.05 -18.92
C MET A 499 -20.43 -16.48 -18.58
N PRO A 500 -19.39 -15.82 -19.15
CA PRO A 500 -17.99 -16.12 -18.83
C PRO A 500 -17.70 -16.14 -17.33
N TYR A 501 -17.04 -17.20 -16.85
CA TYR A 501 -16.75 -17.41 -15.43
C TYR A 501 -15.29 -17.86 -15.18
N TYR A 502 -14.84 -17.67 -13.94
CA TYR A 502 -13.52 -18.07 -13.46
C TYR A 502 -13.46 -19.58 -13.29
N ARG A 503 -13.02 -20.29 -14.33
CA ARG A 503 -13.08 -21.76 -14.39
C ARG A 503 -12.35 -22.50 -13.26
N PRO A 504 -11.22 -22.03 -12.70
CA PRO A 504 -10.58 -22.70 -11.56
C PRO A 504 -11.48 -22.82 -10.32
N ILE A 505 -12.47 -21.94 -10.14
CA ILE A 505 -13.34 -21.93 -8.95
C ILE A 505 -14.44 -23.00 -8.98
N ILE A 506 -14.63 -23.70 -10.11
CA ILE A 506 -15.80 -24.58 -10.28
C ILE A 506 -15.80 -25.77 -9.31
N VAL A 507 -14.63 -26.23 -8.85
CA VAL A 507 -14.55 -27.34 -7.89
C VAL A 507 -15.06 -26.90 -6.53
N ASP A 508 -14.75 -25.67 -6.10
CA ASP A 508 -15.25 -25.10 -4.84
C ASP A 508 -16.78 -25.02 -4.83
N ALA A 509 -17.38 -24.83 -6.01
CA ALA A 509 -18.82 -24.76 -6.17
C ALA A 509 -19.51 -26.07 -5.77
N LEU A 510 -18.80 -27.21 -5.74
CA LEU A 510 -19.33 -28.49 -5.23
C LEU A 510 -19.70 -28.37 -3.74
N ASN A 511 -18.90 -27.67 -2.96
CA ASN A 511 -19.00 -27.61 -1.50
C ASN A 511 -19.72 -26.37 -0.98
N ALA A 512 -19.64 -25.26 -1.70
CA ALA A 512 -20.22 -23.99 -1.28
C ALA A 512 -20.97 -23.30 -2.42
N GLU A 513 -21.94 -22.46 -2.07
CA GLU A 513 -22.44 -21.46 -3.00
C GLU A 513 -21.39 -20.38 -3.21
N ILE A 514 -21.12 -20.05 -4.47
CA ILE A 514 -20.15 -19.03 -4.84
C ILE A 514 -20.90 -17.77 -5.20
N ALA A 515 -20.51 -16.66 -4.57
CA ALA A 515 -21.08 -15.37 -4.86
C ALA A 515 -20.83 -14.98 -6.34
N PRO A 516 -21.82 -14.40 -7.06
CA PRO A 516 -21.71 -14.12 -8.49
C PRO A 516 -20.50 -13.26 -8.89
N ASP A 517 -20.09 -12.33 -8.04
CA ASP A 517 -18.94 -11.44 -8.22
C ASP A 517 -17.58 -12.16 -8.16
N LYS A 518 -17.52 -13.33 -7.51
CA LYS A 518 -16.35 -14.22 -7.51
C LYS A 518 -16.40 -15.27 -8.61
N TYR A 519 -17.59 -15.55 -9.12
CA TYR A 519 -17.81 -16.59 -10.12
C TYR A 519 -17.65 -16.07 -11.55
N PHE A 520 -18.34 -14.99 -11.91
CA PHE A 520 -18.33 -14.44 -13.27
C PHE A 520 -17.13 -13.52 -13.50
N LEU A 521 -16.53 -13.58 -14.69
CA LEU A 521 -15.35 -12.74 -15.02
C LEU A 521 -15.70 -11.25 -15.11
N LYS A 522 -16.92 -10.97 -15.56
CA LYS A 522 -17.54 -9.65 -15.59
C LYS A 522 -19.03 -9.85 -15.32
N ASN A 523 -19.66 -8.87 -14.69
CA ASN A 523 -21.11 -8.85 -14.59
C ASN A 523 -21.75 -8.65 -15.97
N GLU A 524 -23.05 -8.95 -16.10
CA GLU A 524 -23.76 -8.80 -17.38
C GLU A 524 -23.75 -7.36 -17.91
N GLU A 525 -23.80 -6.38 -17.01
CA GLU A 525 -23.86 -4.96 -17.37
C GLU A 525 -22.62 -4.51 -18.13
N TRP A 526 -21.43 -4.99 -17.72
CA TRP A 526 -20.18 -4.69 -18.40
C TRP A 526 -20.22 -5.06 -19.89
N TYR A 527 -20.82 -6.19 -20.26
CA TYR A 527 -20.92 -6.59 -21.67
C TYR A 527 -21.89 -5.71 -22.44
N LYS A 528 -22.98 -5.25 -21.81
CA LYS A 528 -23.95 -4.32 -22.42
C LYS A 528 -23.29 -2.96 -22.64
N GLU A 529 -22.62 -2.41 -21.63
CA GLU A 529 -21.90 -1.14 -21.68
C GLU A 529 -20.81 -1.15 -22.76
N ASN A 530 -20.10 -2.27 -22.90
CA ASN A 530 -19.06 -2.45 -23.92
C ASN A 530 -19.63 -2.89 -25.30
N LYS A 531 -20.96 -2.95 -25.45
CA LYS A 531 -21.67 -3.27 -26.70
C LYS A 531 -21.24 -4.60 -27.32
N ILE A 532 -21.09 -5.63 -26.48
CA ILE A 532 -20.70 -6.97 -26.91
C ILE A 532 -21.96 -7.77 -27.26
N GLU A 533 -22.04 -8.27 -28.49
CA GLU A 533 -23.07 -9.24 -28.86
C GLU A 533 -22.64 -10.63 -28.37
N ILE A 534 -23.42 -11.25 -27.49
CA ILE A 534 -23.11 -12.56 -26.92
C ILE A 534 -24.08 -13.60 -27.48
N LYS A 535 -23.54 -14.67 -28.06
CA LYS A 535 -24.29 -15.85 -28.51
C LYS A 535 -23.92 -17.05 -27.65
N LEU A 536 -24.67 -17.26 -26.57
CA LEU A 536 -24.59 -18.46 -25.73
C LEU A 536 -25.26 -19.66 -26.41
N ASP A 537 -25.02 -20.87 -25.91
CA ASP A 537 -25.60 -22.12 -26.45
C ASP A 537 -25.38 -22.26 -27.98
N THR A 538 -24.26 -21.75 -28.48
CA THR A 538 -23.97 -21.63 -29.91
C THR A 538 -22.53 -22.07 -30.17
N SER A 539 -22.35 -23.04 -31.07
CA SER A 539 -21.01 -23.54 -31.46
C SER A 539 -20.67 -23.14 -32.89
N VAL A 540 -19.41 -22.86 -33.16
CA VAL A 540 -18.89 -22.74 -34.54
C VAL A 540 -18.56 -24.13 -35.06
N THR A 541 -19.09 -24.47 -36.23
CA THR A 541 -18.94 -25.79 -36.86
C THR A 541 -17.97 -25.78 -38.05
N ALA A 542 -17.78 -24.63 -38.70
CA ALA A 542 -16.82 -24.44 -39.79
C ALA A 542 -16.34 -22.98 -39.86
N ILE A 543 -15.16 -22.76 -40.44
CA ILE A 543 -14.61 -21.44 -40.73
C ILE A 543 -14.26 -21.40 -42.22
N ASP A 544 -14.77 -20.41 -42.94
CA ASP A 544 -14.31 -20.07 -44.30
C ASP A 544 -13.34 -18.90 -44.21
N THR A 545 -12.05 -19.19 -44.35
CA THR A 545 -10.96 -18.20 -44.26
C THR A 545 -10.86 -17.32 -45.49
N LYS A 546 -11.40 -17.75 -46.64
CA LYS A 546 -11.39 -16.97 -47.89
C LYS A 546 -12.54 -15.97 -47.92
N ALA A 547 -13.74 -16.42 -47.57
CA ALA A 547 -14.92 -15.56 -47.47
C ALA A 547 -14.98 -14.77 -46.16
N LYS A 548 -14.07 -15.03 -45.22
CA LYS A 548 -14.04 -14.50 -43.85
C LYS A 548 -15.37 -14.66 -43.12
N LYS A 549 -15.83 -15.90 -43.01
CA LYS A 549 -17.07 -16.26 -42.31
C LYS A 549 -16.88 -17.42 -41.35
N VAL A 550 -17.70 -17.45 -40.30
CA VAL A 550 -17.87 -18.63 -39.44
C VAL A 550 -19.29 -19.17 -39.57
N LYS A 551 -19.43 -20.49 -39.63
CA LYS A 551 -20.72 -21.19 -39.66
C LYS A 551 -21.09 -21.66 -38.27
N LEU A 552 -22.32 -21.39 -37.85
CA LEU A 552 -22.84 -21.74 -36.53
C LEU A 552 -23.58 -23.09 -36.57
N CYS A 553 -23.76 -23.71 -35.41
CA CYS A 553 -24.45 -25.01 -35.27
C CYS A 553 -25.92 -24.98 -35.71
N ARG A 554 -26.56 -23.79 -35.74
CA ARG A 554 -27.95 -23.60 -36.18
C ARG A 554 -28.07 -23.29 -37.69
N GLY A 555 -26.96 -23.30 -38.43
CA GLY A 555 -26.91 -23.08 -39.87
C GLY A 555 -26.58 -21.64 -40.29
N ASP A 556 -26.76 -20.66 -39.41
CA ASP A 556 -26.43 -19.25 -39.65
C ASP A 556 -24.93 -19.04 -39.90
N GLU A 557 -24.60 -18.00 -40.66
CA GLU A 557 -23.22 -17.58 -40.91
C GLU A 557 -22.97 -16.17 -40.35
N LEU A 558 -21.77 -15.93 -39.82
CA LEU A 558 -21.31 -14.61 -39.40
C LEU A 558 -20.04 -14.25 -40.14
N ALA A 559 -20.06 -13.11 -40.84
CA ALA A 559 -18.85 -12.52 -41.40
C ALA A 559 -17.96 -11.93 -40.30
N TYR A 560 -16.66 -11.81 -40.56
CA TYR A 560 -15.70 -11.15 -39.68
C TYR A 560 -14.67 -10.36 -40.50
N ASP A 561 -14.16 -9.28 -39.92
CA ASP A 561 -12.92 -8.63 -40.40
C ASP A 561 -11.71 -9.25 -39.69
N LYS A 562 -11.87 -9.56 -38.40
CA LYS A 562 -10.87 -10.20 -37.53
C LYS A 562 -11.52 -11.36 -36.76
N LEU A 563 -10.83 -12.50 -36.69
CA LEU A 563 -11.29 -13.70 -35.98
C LEU A 563 -10.31 -14.07 -34.86
N ILE A 564 -10.81 -14.24 -33.64
CA ILE A 564 -10.01 -14.71 -32.50
C ILE A 564 -10.57 -16.06 -32.02
N LEU A 565 -9.74 -17.10 -32.13
CA LEU A 565 -10.04 -18.43 -31.64
C LEU A 565 -9.57 -18.55 -30.19
N ALA A 566 -10.51 -18.52 -29.25
CA ALA A 566 -10.31 -18.68 -27.82
C ALA A 566 -11.07 -19.92 -27.31
N THR A 567 -11.04 -20.99 -28.11
CA THR A 567 -11.84 -22.23 -27.94
C THR A 567 -11.41 -23.06 -26.74
N GLY A 568 -10.24 -22.77 -26.17
CA GLY A 568 -9.71 -23.42 -24.99
C GLY A 568 -9.40 -24.90 -25.22
N SER A 569 -9.84 -25.73 -24.28
CA SER A 569 -9.50 -27.15 -24.24
C SER A 569 -10.69 -27.99 -23.76
N ARG A 570 -10.70 -29.27 -24.15
CA ARG A 570 -11.68 -30.28 -23.73
C ARG A 570 -11.03 -31.38 -22.91
N PRO A 571 -11.79 -32.04 -22.00
CA PRO A 571 -11.30 -33.21 -21.27
C PRO A 571 -10.80 -34.31 -22.22
N PHE A 572 -9.70 -34.94 -21.84
CA PHE A 572 -9.25 -36.16 -22.48
C PHE A 572 -9.69 -37.37 -21.66
N ILE A 573 -10.43 -38.28 -22.29
CA ILE A 573 -10.79 -39.58 -21.71
C ILE A 573 -9.96 -40.65 -22.45
N PRO A 574 -9.09 -41.39 -21.75
CA PRO A 574 -8.34 -42.49 -22.37
C PRO A 574 -9.28 -43.65 -22.75
N PRO A 575 -8.87 -44.57 -23.64
CA PRO A 575 -9.67 -45.73 -24.02
C PRO A 575 -9.68 -46.78 -22.90
N ILE A 576 -10.49 -46.53 -21.86
CA ILE A 576 -10.54 -47.32 -20.62
C ILE A 576 -11.85 -48.09 -20.44
N GLY A 577 -12.63 -48.32 -21.51
CA GLY A 577 -13.85 -49.14 -21.47
C GLY A 577 -15.05 -48.43 -20.85
N HIS A 578 -15.20 -47.13 -21.11
CA HIS A 578 -16.27 -46.29 -20.56
C HIS A 578 -17.45 -46.13 -21.52
N GLU A 579 -17.29 -46.59 -22.77
CA GLU A 579 -18.21 -46.32 -23.87
C GLU A 579 -19.62 -46.83 -23.56
N GLY A 580 -20.62 -45.95 -23.66
CA GLY A 580 -22.03 -46.27 -23.43
C GLY A 580 -22.45 -46.38 -21.95
N LEU A 581 -21.54 -46.20 -20.99
CA LEU A 581 -21.85 -46.22 -19.56
C LEU A 581 -22.18 -44.82 -19.02
N SER A 582 -23.26 -44.75 -18.24
CA SER A 582 -23.57 -43.59 -17.38
C SER A 582 -22.76 -43.65 -16.06
N GLY A 583 -22.66 -42.51 -15.36
CA GLY A 583 -21.88 -42.40 -14.11
C GLY A 583 -20.38 -42.19 -14.33
N VAL A 584 -19.95 -41.95 -15.57
CA VAL A 584 -18.59 -41.50 -15.89
C VAL A 584 -18.63 -39.99 -16.12
N ILE A 585 -18.01 -39.23 -15.21
CA ILE A 585 -18.08 -37.77 -15.15
C ILE A 585 -16.69 -37.21 -15.48
N VAL A 586 -16.65 -36.12 -16.23
CA VAL A 586 -15.45 -35.28 -16.42
C VAL A 586 -15.71 -33.94 -15.75
N ILE A 587 -14.68 -33.19 -15.37
CA ILE A 587 -14.85 -31.86 -14.77
C ILE A 587 -14.14 -30.83 -15.62
N ARG A 588 -14.90 -29.97 -16.30
CA ARG A 588 -14.38 -28.80 -17.02
C ARG A 588 -15.34 -27.62 -17.00
N THR A 589 -16.64 -27.87 -17.10
CA THR A 589 -17.70 -26.87 -17.23
C THR A 589 -18.54 -26.77 -15.95
N SER A 590 -19.36 -25.72 -15.84
CA SER A 590 -20.33 -25.60 -14.74
C SER A 590 -21.34 -26.75 -14.72
N ALA A 591 -21.83 -27.17 -15.90
CA ALA A 591 -22.76 -28.28 -16.03
C ALA A 591 -22.17 -29.62 -15.56
N ASP A 592 -20.85 -29.79 -15.69
CA ASP A 592 -20.16 -30.98 -15.18
C ASP A 592 -20.18 -31.03 -13.65
N VAL A 593 -20.06 -29.87 -12.99
CA VAL A 593 -20.14 -29.77 -11.53
C VAL A 593 -21.55 -30.05 -11.05
N ASP A 594 -22.58 -29.64 -11.77
CA ASP A 594 -23.97 -29.97 -11.45
C ASP A 594 -24.22 -31.49 -11.53
N GLN A 595 -23.63 -32.16 -12.53
CA GLN A 595 -23.65 -33.63 -12.62
C GLN A 595 -22.93 -34.28 -11.43
N LEU A 596 -21.77 -33.76 -11.04
CA LEU A 596 -21.03 -34.26 -9.89
C LEU A 596 -21.79 -34.05 -8.57
N LYS A 597 -22.40 -32.87 -8.37
CA LYS A 597 -23.28 -32.57 -7.23
C LYS A 597 -24.40 -33.58 -7.12
N ALA A 598 -25.09 -33.84 -8.24
CA ALA A 598 -26.19 -34.81 -8.27
C ALA A 598 -25.70 -36.23 -7.93
N ALA A 599 -24.55 -36.65 -8.46
CA ALA A 599 -23.97 -37.96 -8.15
C ALA A 599 -23.60 -38.10 -6.66
N CYS A 600 -23.02 -37.06 -6.06
CA CYS A 600 -22.63 -37.07 -4.65
C CYS A 600 -23.82 -37.14 -3.66
N GLN A 601 -25.05 -36.85 -4.08
CA GLN A 601 -26.21 -36.90 -3.19
C GLN A 601 -26.60 -38.33 -2.79
N THR A 602 -26.38 -39.31 -3.66
CA THR A 602 -26.84 -40.70 -3.47
C THR A 602 -25.69 -41.70 -3.40
N ALA A 603 -24.53 -41.36 -3.94
CA ALA A 603 -23.37 -42.23 -3.98
C ALA A 603 -22.75 -42.45 -2.59
N LYS A 604 -22.20 -43.63 -2.39
CA LYS A 604 -21.39 -44.00 -1.21
C LYS A 604 -19.92 -44.18 -1.58
N LYS A 605 -19.62 -44.52 -2.83
CA LYS A 605 -18.26 -44.79 -3.32
C LYS A 605 -18.00 -44.11 -4.66
N ALA A 606 -16.84 -43.48 -4.80
CA ALA A 606 -16.40 -42.85 -6.03
C ALA A 606 -14.94 -43.22 -6.34
N VAL A 607 -14.62 -43.29 -7.62
CA VAL A 607 -13.24 -43.42 -8.08
C VAL A 607 -12.86 -42.18 -8.89
N VAL A 608 -11.71 -41.59 -8.59
CA VAL A 608 -11.13 -40.49 -9.37
C VAL A 608 -9.93 -41.02 -10.14
N ILE A 609 -9.96 -40.93 -11.46
CA ILE A 609 -8.89 -41.36 -12.35
C ILE A 609 -8.03 -40.15 -12.68
N GLY A 610 -6.79 -40.14 -12.17
CA GLY A 610 -5.82 -39.05 -12.29
C GLY A 610 -5.51 -38.41 -10.94
N GLY A 611 -4.24 -38.43 -10.55
CA GLY A 611 -3.68 -37.87 -9.32
C GLY A 611 -2.95 -36.53 -9.54
N GLY A 612 -3.40 -35.74 -10.53
CA GLY A 612 -2.98 -34.35 -10.71
C GLY A 612 -3.85 -33.38 -9.88
N VAL A 613 -3.54 -32.08 -9.94
CA VAL A 613 -4.22 -31.02 -9.15
C VAL A 613 -5.73 -31.16 -9.16
N LEU A 614 -6.35 -31.08 -10.35
CA LEU A 614 -7.81 -31.16 -10.49
C LEU A 614 -8.39 -32.50 -9.98
N GLY A 615 -7.67 -33.61 -10.14
CA GLY A 615 -8.13 -34.91 -9.64
C GLY A 615 -8.12 -34.96 -8.11
N LEU A 616 -7.09 -34.40 -7.49
CA LEU A 616 -6.98 -34.31 -6.03
C LEU A 616 -7.98 -33.31 -5.45
N GLU A 617 -8.20 -32.16 -6.07
CA GLU A 617 -9.23 -31.20 -5.65
C GLU A 617 -10.63 -31.83 -5.71
N ASN A 618 -10.96 -32.52 -6.81
CA ASN A 618 -12.23 -33.25 -6.90
C ASN A 618 -12.34 -34.37 -5.86
N ALA A 619 -11.27 -35.14 -5.63
CA ALA A 619 -11.25 -36.17 -4.60
C ALA A 619 -11.49 -35.59 -3.20
N SER A 620 -10.88 -34.44 -2.88
CA SER A 620 -11.10 -33.70 -1.64
C SER A 620 -12.56 -33.28 -1.50
N ALA A 621 -13.10 -32.64 -2.54
CA ALA A 621 -14.46 -32.10 -2.51
C ALA A 621 -15.53 -33.20 -2.45
N ILE A 622 -15.34 -34.32 -3.15
CA ILE A 622 -16.22 -35.50 -3.09
C ILE A 622 -16.17 -36.14 -1.69
N LYS A 623 -14.97 -36.24 -1.10
CA LYS A 623 -14.78 -36.82 0.24
C LYS A 623 -15.49 -36.00 1.33
N GLU A 624 -15.47 -34.67 1.21
CA GLU A 624 -16.17 -33.76 2.14
C GLU A 624 -17.70 -33.90 2.08
N LYS A 625 -18.25 -34.42 0.99
CA LYS A 625 -19.66 -34.82 0.89
C LYS A 625 -19.98 -36.16 1.56
N GLY A 626 -19.00 -36.81 2.19
CA GLY A 626 -19.17 -38.08 2.89
C GLY A 626 -19.08 -39.32 1.99
N VAL A 627 -18.68 -39.16 0.72
CA VAL A 627 -18.48 -40.27 -0.22
C VAL A 627 -17.09 -40.87 0.00
N ALA A 628 -16.97 -42.20 0.02
CA ALA A 628 -15.66 -42.86 0.06
C ALA A 628 -14.96 -42.73 -1.31
N VAL A 629 -13.72 -42.24 -1.31
CA VAL A 629 -13.01 -41.92 -2.56
C VAL A 629 -11.73 -42.74 -2.69
N THR A 630 -11.53 -43.31 -3.87
CA THR A 630 -10.25 -43.89 -4.30
C THR A 630 -9.70 -43.13 -5.52
N VAL A 631 -8.48 -42.62 -5.42
CA VAL A 631 -7.74 -42.04 -6.53
C VAL A 631 -6.88 -43.12 -7.20
N VAL A 632 -6.95 -43.22 -8.52
CA VAL A 632 -6.09 -44.10 -9.33
C VAL A 632 -5.22 -43.25 -10.24
N GLU A 633 -3.91 -43.34 -10.08
CA GLU A 633 -2.91 -42.63 -10.89
C GLU A 633 -2.04 -43.64 -11.65
N CYS A 634 -1.90 -43.39 -12.95
CA CYS A 634 -1.11 -44.22 -13.85
C CYS A 634 0.39 -44.07 -13.63
N MET A 635 0.82 -42.90 -13.17
CA MET A 635 2.21 -42.61 -12.82
C MET A 635 2.55 -43.21 -11.44
N PRO A 636 3.82 -43.52 -11.16
CA PRO A 636 4.25 -44.09 -9.88
C PRO A 636 4.12 -43.10 -8.70
N ARG A 637 3.63 -41.88 -8.94
CA ARG A 637 3.59 -40.77 -7.98
C ARG A 637 2.51 -39.75 -8.36
N LEU A 638 1.99 -39.05 -7.37
CA LEU A 638 1.02 -37.96 -7.54
C LEU A 638 1.69 -36.73 -8.14
N MET A 639 0.91 -35.93 -8.89
CA MET A 639 1.38 -34.68 -9.50
C MET A 639 2.75 -34.82 -10.20
N ALA A 640 2.94 -35.92 -10.95
CA ALA A 640 4.25 -36.31 -11.49
C ALA A 640 4.89 -35.28 -12.45
N ARG A 641 4.13 -34.28 -12.91
CA ARG A 641 4.64 -33.16 -13.72
C ARG A 641 5.16 -32.00 -12.88
N GLN A 642 4.70 -31.84 -11.64
CA GLN A 642 4.99 -30.69 -10.78
C GLN A 642 5.87 -31.07 -9.60
N LEU A 643 5.78 -32.29 -9.09
CA LEU A 643 6.53 -32.74 -7.92
C LEU A 643 7.71 -33.62 -8.32
N ASP A 644 8.69 -33.77 -7.45
CA ASP A 644 9.67 -34.86 -7.47
C ASP A 644 9.17 -36.05 -6.62
N THR A 645 9.94 -37.13 -6.52
CA THR A 645 9.48 -38.37 -5.83
C THR A 645 9.23 -38.14 -4.34
N GLU A 646 10.11 -37.40 -3.66
CA GLU A 646 9.99 -37.15 -2.22
C GLU A 646 8.86 -36.17 -1.91
N ALA A 647 8.74 -35.06 -2.64
CA ALA A 647 7.64 -34.13 -2.45
C ALA A 647 6.29 -34.80 -2.74
N SER A 648 6.21 -35.66 -3.77
CA SER A 648 5.00 -36.45 -4.00
C SER A 648 4.68 -37.44 -2.88
N ALA A 649 5.68 -37.97 -2.17
CA ALA A 649 5.47 -38.86 -1.04
C ALA A 649 4.84 -38.11 0.15
N VAL A 650 5.28 -36.88 0.41
CA VAL A 650 4.66 -35.99 1.40
C VAL A 650 3.19 -35.73 1.06
N LEU A 651 2.89 -35.42 -0.20
CA LEU A 651 1.50 -35.26 -0.65
C LEU A 651 0.67 -36.54 -0.45
N LEU A 652 1.24 -37.71 -0.78
CA LEU A 652 0.56 -38.99 -0.60
C LEU A 652 0.22 -39.28 0.87
N GLU A 653 1.10 -38.90 1.81
CA GLU A 653 0.81 -38.99 3.25
C GLU A 653 -0.37 -38.11 3.64
N GLU A 654 -0.41 -36.86 3.19
CA GLU A 654 -1.52 -35.94 3.48
C GLU A 654 -2.85 -36.42 2.87
N VAL A 655 -2.83 -36.92 1.64
CA VAL A 655 -4.02 -37.49 0.97
C VAL A 655 -4.57 -38.69 1.75
N LYS A 656 -3.69 -39.57 2.24
CA LYS A 656 -4.08 -40.72 3.07
C LYS A 656 -4.61 -40.29 4.43
N LYS A 657 -3.98 -39.32 5.08
CA LYS A 657 -4.45 -38.75 6.37
C LYS A 657 -5.84 -38.11 6.23
N PHE A 658 -6.13 -37.49 5.08
CA PHE A 658 -7.44 -36.95 4.75
C PHE A 658 -8.51 -38.06 4.52
N GLY A 659 -8.09 -39.33 4.41
CA GLY A 659 -8.98 -40.47 4.27
C GLY A 659 -9.38 -40.77 2.83
N VAL A 660 -8.53 -40.43 1.87
CA VAL A 660 -8.66 -40.81 0.45
C VAL A 660 -7.69 -41.95 0.15
N ASP A 661 -8.21 -43.03 -0.42
CA ASP A 661 -7.37 -44.17 -0.84
C ASP A 661 -6.67 -43.84 -2.16
N VAL A 662 -5.44 -44.31 -2.35
CA VAL A 662 -4.64 -44.00 -3.56
C VAL A 662 -3.96 -45.24 -4.10
N ARG A 663 -4.11 -45.49 -5.41
CA ARG A 663 -3.39 -46.51 -6.19
C ARG A 663 -2.48 -45.83 -7.21
N LEU A 664 -1.18 -46.01 -7.07
CA LEU A 664 -0.15 -45.41 -7.94
C LEU A 664 0.42 -46.45 -8.91
N GLY A 665 0.88 -46.00 -10.07
CA GLY A 665 1.52 -46.84 -11.07
C GLY A 665 0.57 -47.82 -11.74
N MET A 666 -0.74 -47.55 -11.72
CA MET A 666 -1.75 -48.51 -12.16
C MET A 666 -2.58 -47.95 -13.31
N THR A 667 -2.76 -48.77 -14.35
CA THR A 667 -3.77 -48.53 -15.38
C THR A 667 -5.12 -49.03 -14.91
N VAL A 668 -6.19 -48.44 -15.46
CA VAL A 668 -7.56 -48.70 -15.05
C VAL A 668 -8.45 -49.07 -16.24
N SER A 669 -9.40 -49.96 -16.02
CA SER A 669 -10.53 -50.21 -16.94
C SER A 669 -11.84 -50.01 -16.18
N ILE A 670 -12.69 -49.12 -16.67
CA ILE A 670 -14.04 -48.92 -16.15
C ILE A 670 -14.89 -50.16 -16.45
N LYS A 671 -15.69 -50.58 -15.48
CA LYS A 671 -16.64 -51.70 -15.59
C LYS A 671 -18.05 -51.22 -15.28
N GLY A 672 -19.03 -51.87 -15.90
CA GLY A 672 -20.43 -51.54 -15.70
C GLY A 672 -21.34 -52.73 -15.96
N ASP A 673 -22.62 -52.55 -15.70
CA ASP A 673 -23.68 -53.53 -15.93
C ASP A 673 -24.26 -53.48 -17.37
N GLY A 674 -23.57 -52.76 -18.26
CA GLY A 674 -24.02 -52.48 -19.63
C GLY A 674 -24.77 -51.16 -19.80
N LYS A 675 -25.13 -50.46 -18.71
CA LYS A 675 -25.75 -49.11 -18.76
C LYS A 675 -25.14 -48.13 -17.77
N HIS A 676 -24.67 -48.61 -16.63
CA HIS A 676 -24.14 -47.80 -15.54
C HIS A 676 -22.82 -48.36 -15.05
N VAL A 677 -21.93 -47.47 -14.58
CA VAL A 677 -20.68 -47.87 -13.96
C VAL A 677 -20.93 -48.59 -12.63
N THR A 678 -20.16 -49.65 -12.37
CA THR A 678 -20.22 -50.40 -11.10
C THR A 678 -18.88 -50.36 -10.35
N GLY A 679 -17.84 -49.86 -11.00
CA GLY A 679 -16.50 -49.77 -10.45
C GLY A 679 -15.42 -49.74 -11.51
N VAL A 680 -14.20 -49.97 -11.08
CA VAL A 680 -13.03 -50.03 -11.94
C VAL A 680 -12.19 -51.26 -11.65
N GLN A 681 -11.58 -51.82 -12.69
CA GLN A 681 -10.57 -52.85 -12.61
C GLN A 681 -9.17 -52.20 -12.60
N VAL A 682 -8.38 -52.48 -11.57
CA VAL A 682 -7.01 -51.97 -11.38
C VAL A 682 -6.08 -53.17 -11.16
N GLY A 683 -5.34 -53.57 -12.20
CA GLY A 683 -4.63 -54.85 -12.18
C GLY A 683 -5.62 -56.01 -11.98
N GLU A 684 -5.35 -56.86 -10.98
CA GLU A 684 -6.24 -57.98 -10.60
C GLU A 684 -7.37 -57.57 -9.65
N GLU A 685 -7.34 -56.36 -9.09
CA GLU A 685 -8.32 -55.90 -8.12
C GLU A 685 -9.50 -55.16 -8.78
N PHE A 686 -10.71 -55.48 -8.32
CA PHE A 686 -11.92 -54.74 -8.65
C PHE A 686 -12.30 -53.78 -7.51
N ILE A 687 -12.36 -52.49 -7.82
CA ILE A 687 -12.72 -51.42 -6.88
C ILE A 687 -14.15 -50.95 -7.19
N PRO A 688 -15.13 -51.21 -6.33
CA PRO A 688 -16.52 -50.82 -6.57
C PRO A 688 -16.71 -49.30 -6.46
N ALA A 689 -17.46 -48.72 -7.37
CA ALA A 689 -17.78 -47.29 -7.40
C ALA A 689 -19.16 -47.05 -7.99
N ASP A 690 -19.90 -46.11 -7.40
CA ASP A 690 -21.21 -45.67 -7.88
C ASP A 690 -21.07 -44.63 -9.00
N PHE A 691 -19.94 -43.92 -9.06
CA PHE A 691 -19.55 -43.08 -10.19
C PHE A 691 -18.02 -42.97 -10.28
N VAL A 692 -17.54 -42.58 -11.46
CA VAL A 692 -16.12 -42.39 -11.76
C VAL A 692 -15.91 -40.99 -12.30
N VAL A 693 -14.94 -40.26 -11.75
CA VAL A 693 -14.48 -38.96 -12.29
C VAL A 693 -13.19 -39.18 -13.06
N VAL A 694 -13.13 -38.70 -14.31
CA VAL A 694 -11.96 -38.82 -15.17
C VAL A 694 -11.25 -37.47 -15.31
N ASN A 695 -10.05 -37.37 -14.73
CA ASN A 695 -9.16 -36.21 -14.80
C ASN A 695 -7.80 -36.58 -15.42
N ALA A 696 -7.83 -37.17 -16.62
CA ALA A 696 -6.63 -37.61 -17.34
C ALA A 696 -5.98 -36.53 -18.24
N GLY A 697 -6.19 -35.25 -17.90
CA GLY A 697 -5.72 -34.10 -18.67
C GLY A 697 -6.70 -33.58 -19.72
N VAL A 698 -6.25 -32.62 -20.53
CA VAL A 698 -7.06 -31.92 -21.54
C VAL A 698 -6.36 -31.88 -22.89
N ARG A 699 -7.12 -31.66 -23.95
CA ARG A 699 -6.63 -31.42 -25.32
C ARG A 699 -7.13 -30.07 -25.83
N ALA A 700 -6.27 -29.36 -26.56
CA ALA A 700 -6.63 -28.12 -27.23
C ALA A 700 -7.78 -28.36 -28.23
N GLU A 701 -8.77 -27.47 -28.24
CA GLU A 701 -9.87 -27.48 -29.20
C GLU A 701 -9.41 -26.80 -30.50
N SER A 702 -9.01 -27.59 -31.49
CA SER A 702 -8.34 -27.10 -32.72
C SER A 702 -8.90 -27.70 -34.00
N GLU A 703 -9.89 -28.59 -33.91
CA GLU A 703 -10.42 -29.37 -35.03
C GLU A 703 -11.08 -28.49 -36.09
N VAL A 704 -11.91 -27.53 -35.66
CA VAL A 704 -12.59 -26.59 -36.57
C VAL A 704 -11.56 -25.70 -37.29
N ALA A 705 -10.49 -25.31 -36.60
CA ALA A 705 -9.41 -24.52 -37.20
C ALA A 705 -8.60 -25.35 -38.21
N ALA A 706 -8.25 -26.59 -37.86
CA ALA A 706 -7.55 -27.51 -38.74
C ALA A 706 -8.34 -27.80 -40.03
N ALA A 707 -9.65 -28.05 -39.90
CA ALA A 707 -10.54 -28.24 -41.05
C ALA A 707 -10.63 -27.01 -41.97
N ALA A 708 -10.37 -25.82 -41.44
CA ALA A 708 -10.34 -24.55 -42.17
C ALA A 708 -8.99 -24.20 -42.80
N GLY A 709 -8.00 -25.12 -42.73
CA GLY A 709 -6.65 -24.90 -43.27
C GLY A 709 -5.72 -24.07 -42.38
N ILE A 710 -6.10 -23.83 -41.12
CA ILE A 710 -5.23 -23.21 -40.12
C ILE A 710 -4.28 -24.29 -39.56
N LYS A 711 -2.99 -23.99 -39.53
CA LYS A 711 -1.95 -24.93 -39.08
C LYS A 711 -2.16 -25.28 -37.61
N CYS A 712 -2.33 -26.57 -37.35
CA CYS A 712 -2.51 -27.12 -36.02
C CYS A 712 -1.51 -28.26 -35.77
N GLY A 713 -1.10 -28.42 -34.51
CA GLY A 713 -0.32 -29.54 -33.99
C GLY A 713 -0.99 -30.09 -32.72
N ARG A 714 -0.35 -29.93 -31.57
CA ARG A 714 -1.00 -30.18 -30.25
C ARG A 714 -2.04 -29.11 -29.88
N GLY A 715 -2.13 -28.04 -30.66
CA GLY A 715 -3.08 -26.94 -30.61
C GLY A 715 -2.95 -26.09 -31.89
N ILE A 716 -3.62 -24.95 -31.95
CA ILE A 716 -3.54 -23.99 -33.06
C ILE A 716 -2.17 -23.31 -33.01
N ILE A 717 -1.37 -23.45 -34.06
CA ILE A 717 0.00 -22.91 -34.08
C ILE A 717 -0.08 -21.40 -34.25
N VAL A 718 0.56 -20.67 -33.34
CA VAL A 718 0.65 -19.20 -33.37
C VAL A 718 2.09 -18.71 -33.22
N ASN A 719 2.35 -17.49 -33.67
CA ASN A 719 3.58 -16.77 -33.33
C ASN A 719 3.44 -16.02 -31.99
N ASN A 720 4.49 -15.32 -31.55
CA ASN A 720 4.47 -14.55 -30.31
C ASN A 720 3.48 -13.36 -30.32
N LYS A 721 2.93 -12.98 -31.48
CA LYS A 721 1.85 -11.99 -31.61
C LYS A 721 0.45 -12.61 -31.56
N MET A 722 0.36 -13.91 -31.29
CA MET A 722 -0.88 -14.70 -31.31
C MET A 722 -1.52 -14.82 -32.70
N GLU A 723 -0.78 -14.52 -33.77
CA GLU A 723 -1.22 -14.65 -35.14
C GLU A 723 -1.10 -16.11 -35.60
N THR A 724 -2.11 -16.61 -36.31
CA THR A 724 -2.01 -17.91 -37.00
C THR A 724 -1.31 -17.76 -38.35
N ASN A 725 -1.22 -18.84 -39.13
CA ASN A 725 -0.73 -18.77 -40.51
C ASN A 725 -1.73 -18.12 -41.48
N VAL A 726 -2.96 -17.85 -41.05
CA VAL A 726 -4.00 -17.23 -41.88
C VAL A 726 -4.11 -15.76 -41.48
N PRO A 727 -4.04 -14.81 -42.43
CA PRO A 727 -4.23 -13.39 -42.15
C PRO A 727 -5.55 -13.13 -41.43
N ASP A 728 -5.54 -12.17 -40.50
CA ASP A 728 -6.71 -11.73 -39.72
C ASP A 728 -7.32 -12.79 -38.79
N VAL A 729 -6.66 -13.95 -38.63
CA VAL A 729 -7.05 -15.00 -37.69
C VAL A 729 -5.98 -15.18 -36.62
N TYR A 730 -6.41 -15.08 -35.37
CA TYR A 730 -5.61 -15.17 -34.16
C TYR A 730 -6.08 -16.34 -33.29
N ALA A 731 -5.23 -16.85 -32.40
CA ALA A 731 -5.64 -17.82 -31.39
C ALA A 731 -4.97 -17.56 -30.04
N ALA A 732 -5.70 -17.77 -28.94
CA ALA A 732 -5.23 -17.46 -27.59
C ALA A 732 -5.79 -18.43 -26.52
N GLY A 733 -5.07 -18.55 -25.41
CA GLY A 733 -5.41 -19.46 -24.31
C GLY A 733 -5.08 -20.92 -24.60
N ASP A 734 -5.73 -21.86 -23.91
CA ASP A 734 -5.39 -23.30 -23.96
C ASP A 734 -5.43 -23.93 -25.37
N CYS A 735 -6.11 -23.28 -26.34
CA CYS A 735 -6.16 -23.77 -27.71
C CYS A 735 -4.89 -23.46 -28.51
N ALA A 736 -4.12 -22.45 -28.11
CA ALA A 736 -2.98 -21.95 -28.85
C ALA A 736 -1.68 -22.66 -28.44
N PHE A 737 -0.87 -23.03 -29.44
CA PHE A 737 0.40 -23.72 -29.33
C PHE A 737 1.53 -22.80 -29.80
N LEU A 738 2.39 -22.40 -28.87
CA LEU A 738 3.52 -21.50 -29.06
C LEU A 738 4.79 -22.15 -28.50
N ASP A 739 5.93 -22.02 -29.19
CA ASP A 739 7.24 -22.50 -28.72
C ASP A 739 7.23 -23.95 -28.18
N ASN A 740 6.53 -24.83 -28.89
CA ASN A 740 6.32 -26.24 -28.53
C ASN A 740 5.55 -26.49 -27.22
N MET A 741 4.80 -25.51 -26.72
CA MET A 741 4.10 -25.58 -25.45
C MET A 741 2.62 -25.18 -25.56
N ASN A 742 1.77 -25.91 -24.84
CA ASN A 742 0.45 -25.48 -24.39
C ASN A 742 0.51 -25.40 -22.88
N GLN A 743 0.55 -24.20 -22.31
CA GLN A 743 0.76 -24.06 -20.86
C GLN A 743 -0.48 -24.50 -20.05
N GLY A 744 -1.68 -24.22 -20.55
CA GLY A 744 -2.94 -24.66 -19.91
C GLY A 744 -3.19 -24.03 -18.54
N LEU A 745 -2.73 -22.78 -18.35
CA LEU A 745 -2.87 -22.03 -17.11
C LEU A 745 -3.67 -20.75 -17.35
N TRP A 746 -4.34 -20.28 -16.30
CA TRP A 746 -5.25 -19.15 -16.36
C TRP A 746 -4.55 -17.82 -16.70
N ALA A 747 -3.49 -17.46 -15.97
CA ALA A 747 -2.76 -16.21 -16.18
C ALA A 747 -2.15 -16.09 -17.60
N PRO A 748 -1.51 -17.14 -18.16
CA PRO A 748 -1.11 -17.16 -19.56
C PRO A 748 -2.27 -16.98 -20.54
N ALA A 749 -3.43 -17.58 -20.29
CA ALA A 749 -4.59 -17.42 -21.16
C ALA A 749 -5.09 -15.96 -21.20
N LEU A 750 -5.11 -15.26 -20.06
CA LEU A 750 -5.39 -13.82 -20.02
C LEU A 750 -4.37 -13.02 -20.83
N ALA A 751 -3.08 -13.27 -20.62
CA ALA A 751 -2.01 -12.55 -21.30
C ALA A 751 -2.02 -12.77 -22.83
N MET A 752 -2.21 -14.01 -23.27
CA MET A 752 -2.38 -14.35 -24.68
C MET A 752 -3.61 -13.64 -25.28
N GLY A 753 -4.73 -13.61 -24.55
CA GLY A 753 -5.94 -12.89 -24.98
C GLY A 753 -5.69 -11.40 -25.19
N LYS A 754 -5.00 -10.74 -24.25
CA LYS A 754 -4.63 -9.32 -24.38
C LYS A 754 -3.79 -9.07 -25.62
N VAL A 755 -2.78 -9.89 -25.88
CA VAL A 755 -1.91 -9.77 -27.06
C VAL A 755 -2.68 -10.01 -28.35
N ALA A 756 -3.53 -11.05 -28.41
CA ALA A 756 -4.36 -11.34 -29.57
C ALA A 756 -5.32 -10.20 -29.90
N GLY A 757 -6.05 -9.69 -28.90
CA GLY A 757 -6.97 -8.56 -29.08
C GLY A 757 -6.25 -7.28 -29.52
N ALA A 758 -5.08 -6.98 -28.94
CA ALA A 758 -4.28 -5.83 -29.31
C ALA A 758 -3.81 -5.88 -30.77
N ASN A 759 -3.24 -7.01 -31.19
CA ASN A 759 -2.71 -7.19 -32.54
C ASN A 759 -3.83 -7.31 -33.58
N ALA A 760 -5.00 -7.84 -33.21
CA ALA A 760 -6.19 -7.81 -34.06
C ALA A 760 -6.63 -6.38 -34.40
N CYS A 761 -6.38 -5.40 -33.53
CA CYS A 761 -6.61 -3.98 -33.80
C CYS A 761 -5.48 -3.29 -34.60
N GLY A 762 -4.38 -3.98 -34.88
CA GLY A 762 -3.21 -3.43 -35.57
C GLY A 762 -2.09 -2.91 -34.66
N ASP A 763 -2.13 -3.20 -33.35
CA ASP A 763 -0.99 -2.96 -32.45
C ASP A 763 0.15 -3.97 -32.73
N ASN A 764 1.27 -3.85 -32.02
CA ASN A 764 2.46 -4.67 -32.20
C ASN A 764 2.99 -5.23 -30.87
N LYS A 765 2.13 -5.99 -30.17
CA LYS A 765 2.43 -6.61 -28.87
C LYS A 765 2.93 -8.03 -29.05
N THR A 766 3.77 -8.49 -28.12
CA THR A 766 4.30 -9.86 -28.11
C THR A 766 4.05 -10.52 -26.76
N PHE A 767 3.89 -11.84 -26.80
CA PHE A 767 3.75 -12.71 -25.64
C PHE A 767 5.00 -13.59 -25.53
N ALA A 768 5.47 -13.78 -24.30
CA ALA A 768 6.50 -14.74 -23.96
C ALA A 768 6.08 -15.50 -22.69
N PHE A 769 6.43 -16.78 -22.63
CA PHE A 769 6.16 -17.58 -21.45
C PHE A 769 7.01 -17.11 -20.27
N ALA A 770 6.36 -16.89 -19.13
CA ALA A 770 7.03 -16.78 -17.84
C ALA A 770 6.95 -18.12 -17.10
N ILE A 771 7.90 -18.34 -16.18
CA ILE A 771 7.79 -19.46 -15.24
C ILE A 771 6.62 -19.14 -14.31
N GLU A 772 5.54 -19.90 -14.41
CA GLU A 772 4.39 -19.78 -13.53
C GLU A 772 4.41 -20.88 -12.48
N PRO A 773 4.08 -20.57 -11.22
CA PRO A 773 3.91 -21.59 -10.20
C PRO A 773 2.59 -22.33 -10.38
N VAL A 774 2.52 -23.53 -9.83
CA VAL A 774 1.29 -24.25 -9.57
C VAL A 774 1.06 -24.24 -8.07
N SER A 775 -0.15 -23.88 -7.66
CA SER A 775 -0.60 -23.97 -6.27
C SER A 775 -1.87 -24.82 -6.20
N MET A 776 -2.04 -25.53 -5.09
CA MET A 776 -3.23 -26.33 -4.79
C MET A 776 -3.54 -26.17 -3.29
N ILE A 777 -4.79 -25.88 -2.96
CA ILE A 777 -5.28 -25.82 -1.58
C ILE A 777 -6.38 -26.87 -1.46
N ALA A 778 -6.04 -28.05 -0.95
CA ALA A 778 -6.96 -29.19 -0.85
C ALA A 778 -6.50 -30.13 0.25
N MET A 779 -7.41 -30.98 0.75
CA MET A 779 -7.09 -32.05 1.71
C MET A 779 -6.40 -31.57 3.01
N GLY A 780 -6.71 -30.34 3.46
CA GLY A 780 -6.10 -29.76 4.67
C GLY A 780 -4.62 -29.38 4.51
N THR A 781 -4.14 -29.24 3.27
CA THR A 781 -2.78 -28.78 2.97
C THR A 781 -2.78 -27.76 1.84
N ASP A 782 -1.81 -26.85 1.86
CA ASP A 782 -1.47 -25.99 0.73
C ASP A 782 -0.15 -26.47 0.13
N LEU A 783 -0.13 -26.55 -1.20
CA LEU A 783 1.02 -26.95 -1.98
C LEU A 783 1.43 -25.79 -2.90
N PHE A 784 2.73 -25.63 -3.06
CA PHE A 784 3.37 -24.76 -4.04
C PHE A 784 4.42 -25.55 -4.81
N ALA A 785 4.49 -25.37 -6.14
CA ALA A 785 5.57 -25.88 -6.97
C ALA A 785 5.86 -24.92 -8.13
N CYS A 786 7.13 -24.66 -8.43
CA CYS A 786 7.54 -23.86 -9.59
C CYS A 786 8.83 -24.39 -10.22
N GLY A 787 8.94 -24.22 -11.53
CA GLY A 787 9.98 -24.88 -12.34
C GLY A 787 9.64 -26.34 -12.67
N ASN A 788 10.56 -27.02 -13.35
CA ASN A 788 10.39 -28.43 -13.71
C ASN A 788 11.16 -29.32 -12.72
N PRO A 789 10.51 -30.30 -12.09
CA PRO A 789 11.21 -31.24 -11.21
C PRO A 789 12.22 -32.07 -12.02
N PRO A 790 13.48 -32.19 -11.58
CA PRO A 790 14.43 -33.07 -12.24
C PRO A 790 14.09 -34.54 -11.99
N GLU A 791 14.46 -35.43 -12.93
CA GLU A 791 14.23 -36.88 -12.79
C GLU A 791 15.07 -37.52 -11.68
N SER A 792 16.23 -36.93 -11.38
CA SER A 792 17.11 -37.35 -10.28
C SER A 792 17.83 -36.17 -9.66
N ALA A 793 18.35 -36.35 -8.44
CA ALA A 793 19.20 -35.37 -7.76
C ALA A 793 20.63 -35.29 -8.32
N GLN A 794 21.03 -36.18 -9.23
CA GLN A 794 22.39 -36.21 -9.75
C GLN A 794 22.70 -34.92 -10.54
N GLY A 795 23.81 -34.25 -10.18
CA GLY A 795 24.20 -32.99 -10.81
C GLY A 795 23.49 -31.74 -10.27
N TYR A 796 22.70 -31.88 -9.20
CA TYR A 796 22.04 -30.77 -8.51
C TYR A 796 22.53 -30.66 -7.06
N ASN A 797 22.58 -29.43 -6.55
CA ASN A 797 22.63 -29.20 -5.11
C ASN A 797 21.18 -29.13 -4.60
N VAL A 798 20.83 -30.01 -3.65
CA VAL A 798 19.45 -30.20 -3.19
C VAL A 798 19.34 -29.78 -1.73
N VAL A 799 18.40 -28.87 -1.45
CA VAL A 799 18.01 -28.51 -0.09
C VAL A 799 16.65 -29.14 0.16
N SER A 800 16.55 -29.89 1.26
CA SER A 800 15.30 -30.51 1.72
C SER A 800 15.16 -30.25 3.21
N GLN A 801 13.99 -29.79 3.62
CA GLN A 801 13.66 -29.58 5.03
C GLN A 801 12.21 -29.96 5.26
N LYS A 802 11.96 -30.61 6.39
CA LYS A 802 10.64 -31.01 6.87
C LYS A 802 10.52 -30.60 8.34
N ASP A 803 9.43 -29.92 8.68
CA ASP A 803 9.04 -29.65 10.07
C ASP A 803 7.81 -30.50 10.39
N ASP A 804 7.98 -31.54 11.20
CA ASP A 804 6.90 -32.45 11.57
C ASP A 804 5.88 -31.82 12.55
N LYS A 805 6.23 -30.73 13.26
CA LYS A 805 5.31 -30.05 14.19
C LYS A 805 4.36 -29.13 13.45
N GLU A 806 4.89 -28.33 12.53
CA GLU A 806 4.07 -27.46 11.67
C GLU A 806 3.50 -28.21 10.45
N GLY A 807 4.04 -29.41 10.18
CA GLY A 807 3.69 -30.22 9.03
C GLY A 807 4.06 -29.56 7.70
N SER A 808 5.07 -28.68 7.71
CA SER A 808 5.60 -27.99 6.53
C SER A 808 6.77 -28.78 5.93
N ALA A 809 6.93 -28.70 4.62
CA ALA A 809 8.05 -29.32 3.92
C ALA A 809 8.45 -28.48 2.72
N ILE A 810 9.74 -28.39 2.45
CA ILE A 810 10.29 -27.64 1.31
C ILE A 810 11.40 -28.45 0.65
N LYS A 811 11.44 -28.38 -0.68
CA LYS A 811 12.48 -28.98 -1.49
C LYS A 811 12.90 -28.07 -2.63
N LEU A 812 14.20 -27.83 -2.73
CA LEU A 812 14.82 -26.90 -3.66
C LEU A 812 15.94 -27.59 -4.43
N TYR A 813 16.00 -27.34 -5.74
CA TYR A 813 17.06 -27.86 -6.60
C TYR A 813 17.82 -26.70 -7.24
N PHE A 814 19.14 -26.74 -7.09
CA PHE A 814 20.06 -25.77 -7.67
C PHE A 814 20.95 -26.44 -8.71
N LYS A 815 21.03 -25.84 -9.89
CA LYS A 815 21.97 -26.24 -10.96
C LYS A 815 22.91 -25.08 -11.23
N ASP A 816 24.22 -25.34 -11.25
CA ASP A 816 25.24 -24.31 -11.43
C ASP A 816 25.06 -23.12 -10.45
N ASN A 817 24.69 -23.43 -9.20
CA ASN A 817 24.34 -22.46 -8.15
C ASN A 817 23.19 -21.51 -8.52
N ARG A 818 22.21 -21.96 -9.32
CA ARG A 818 20.98 -21.23 -9.64
C ARG A 818 19.77 -22.07 -9.27
N LEU A 819 18.81 -21.51 -8.55
CA LEU A 819 17.55 -22.19 -8.22
C LEU A 819 16.78 -22.44 -9.53
N VAL A 820 16.46 -23.70 -9.82
CA VAL A 820 15.74 -24.10 -11.04
C VAL A 820 14.39 -24.76 -10.77
N TYR A 821 14.19 -25.23 -9.54
CA TYR A 821 12.94 -25.86 -9.12
C TYR A 821 12.76 -25.71 -7.61
N ALA A 822 11.53 -25.43 -7.20
CA ALA A 822 11.13 -25.37 -5.81
C ALA A 822 9.74 -25.99 -5.64
N ALA A 823 9.55 -26.77 -4.59
CA ALA A 823 8.25 -27.25 -4.16
C ALA A 823 8.15 -27.28 -2.64
N GLY A 824 6.94 -27.13 -2.12
CA GLY A 824 6.70 -27.29 -0.69
C GLY A 824 5.24 -27.28 -0.29
N PHE A 825 5.04 -27.54 0.99
CA PHE A 825 3.76 -27.74 1.66
C PHE A 825 3.69 -26.83 2.88
N ARG A 826 2.57 -26.11 3.08
CA ARG A 826 2.40 -25.15 4.20
C ARG A 826 3.48 -24.07 4.22
N ILE A 827 3.87 -23.61 3.03
CA ILE A 827 4.93 -22.62 2.80
C ILE A 827 4.43 -21.34 2.12
N GLN A 828 3.14 -21.00 2.25
CA GLN A 828 2.57 -19.80 1.62
C GLN A 828 3.41 -18.54 1.90
N LYS A 829 3.98 -18.44 3.09
CA LYS A 829 4.81 -17.32 3.55
C LYS A 829 6.05 -17.01 2.70
N ILE A 830 6.58 -17.99 1.97
CA ILE A 830 7.85 -17.91 1.25
C ILE A 830 7.72 -18.25 -0.25
N SER A 831 6.50 -18.52 -0.73
CA SER A 831 6.25 -19.01 -2.09
C SER A 831 6.64 -17.99 -3.17
N GLY A 832 6.41 -16.70 -2.91
CA GLY A 832 6.78 -15.59 -3.78
C GLY A 832 8.29 -15.42 -3.91
N SER A 833 9.04 -15.60 -2.81
CA SER A 833 10.51 -15.58 -2.81
C SER A 833 11.08 -16.75 -3.62
N LEU A 834 10.47 -17.94 -3.50
CA LEU A 834 10.84 -19.11 -4.32
C LEU A 834 10.52 -18.92 -5.79
N LEU A 835 9.36 -18.38 -6.14
CA LEU A 835 9.01 -18.06 -7.53
C LEU A 835 10.01 -17.08 -8.15
N LYS A 836 10.32 -15.99 -7.43
CA LYS A 836 11.33 -15.00 -7.87
C LYS A 836 12.70 -15.66 -8.00
N GLY A 837 13.05 -16.51 -7.04
CA GLY A 837 14.25 -17.33 -7.04
C GLY A 837 14.43 -18.16 -8.31
N VAL A 838 13.39 -18.88 -8.72
CA VAL A 838 13.41 -19.70 -9.93
C VAL A 838 13.43 -18.83 -11.20
N ARG A 839 12.63 -17.75 -11.25
CA ARG A 839 12.59 -16.83 -12.42
C ARG A 839 13.93 -16.15 -12.67
N GLU A 840 14.61 -15.70 -11.62
CA GLU A 840 15.88 -14.97 -11.71
C GLU A 840 17.10 -15.90 -11.67
N GLY A 841 16.92 -17.17 -11.28
CA GLY A 841 17.98 -18.14 -11.01
C GLY A 841 18.90 -17.69 -9.87
N ARG A 842 18.32 -17.35 -8.71
CA ARG A 842 19.05 -16.90 -7.52
C ARG A 842 19.93 -18.01 -6.94
N SER A 843 21.03 -17.61 -6.29
CA SER A 843 21.98 -18.54 -5.68
C SER A 843 21.44 -19.21 -4.43
N LEU A 844 22.06 -20.33 -4.05
CA LEU A 844 21.71 -21.04 -2.82
C LEU A 844 21.84 -20.12 -1.61
N GLU A 845 22.97 -19.45 -1.46
CA GLU A 845 23.22 -18.52 -0.35
C GLU A 845 22.14 -17.44 -0.26
N ARG A 846 21.75 -16.85 -1.40
CA ARG A 846 20.72 -15.81 -1.43
C ARG A 846 19.35 -16.34 -1.03
N ILE A 847 18.97 -17.53 -1.51
CA ILE A 847 17.68 -18.14 -1.19
C ILE A 847 17.62 -18.57 0.26
N MET A 848 18.71 -19.15 0.78
CA MET A 848 18.77 -19.54 2.18
C MET A 848 18.63 -18.32 3.10
N ALA A 849 19.32 -17.21 2.81
CA ALA A 849 19.20 -15.97 3.59
C ALA A 849 17.82 -15.29 3.48
N GLU A 850 17.04 -15.58 2.44
CA GLU A 850 15.68 -15.03 2.28
C GLU A 850 14.63 -15.88 3.02
N ILE A 851 14.88 -17.17 3.22
CA ILE A 851 13.89 -18.14 3.72
C ILE A 851 14.18 -18.58 5.18
N PHE A 852 15.45 -18.57 5.59
CA PHE A 852 15.96 -18.99 6.89
C PHE A 852 16.73 -17.87 7.56
#